data_AF-A0ABC9PAJ6-F1
#
_entry.id   AF-A0ABC9PAJ6-F1
#
_cell.length_a   1.000
_cell.length_b   1.000
_cell.length_c   1.000
_cell.angle_alpha   90.00
_cell.angle_beta   90.00
_cell.angle_gamma   90.00
#
_symmetry.space_group_name_H-M   'P 1'
#
loop_
_entity.id
_entity.type
_entity.pdbx_description
1 polymer ?
#
loop_
_entity_poly.entity_id
_entity_poly.type
_entity_poly.pdbx_seq_one_letter_code
_entity_poly.pdbx_strand_id
1 'polypeptide(L)'
;MSEVIEVKDVPGLGTYSVSISSYAEAVQSAGDQTQRNFTDKIQGSHADAIQAFLSRLNTLQSQVFDQVPETLKKYSTIVSTFEGTVKGAGFTSRAKTSGDGINSVASKIETDQIAELETTKTSLKSALDKAAEVLGVESPDVVTPTKTATTELTQSVTNRKTAHQQLDQGNTVFKSELENIKATLEAYITVVQNAKAFASVNATYLFDQIKQGHLTAENMYYTGLIQNDADVEVLKIVLEDRPQDIGQIREKEVSSGGYRILGDTVMKWIEAGDFEEQRDINGDIMTKGRINILFEALGKVPEERTQHILKGMLFAGDEHAMDVIAWQEIEYASNGQQIGTDRMVAYDNELALVNRYNGLIKTLIYLDYGQVMQNATIDGKQKVPFNDVVRIKLSQLNGEIIVEHSDAINMAKGPKGPLTFNPEKWTTIYTSRIDTDYSSFIGSQAKERMTQLEEERTEAKITYVKSMAASLLTLVASAASFGTLATPTLMGFASVASKVILDRPTQAGVGALDDSGFQLFKTGRHQDPALAKLNHKRGVTAITAILDMMSAHQKYEAKDKGLGLEEREALAKLRKSYIGGGGWVLDAGANKEDTVMTNSDNYYDFRIYKRMQEMDTRGVLGYLEKNNIPKEKYTQLITDKHSGISPEMQDYLLGKEPNPEIGKVSINQMNKKQLQELEKGLKLLSNADSNDVNDSVDGQSSYKAYLSAIYPDPVK
;
A
#
# COMPACT_ATOMS: atom_id res chain seq x y z
N MET A 1 -13.88 5.10 28.55
CA MET A 1 -13.11 5.97 29.47
C MET A 1 -12.72 7.21 28.68
N SER A 2 -12.99 8.41 29.18
CA SER A 2 -12.59 9.65 28.48
C SER A 2 -11.08 9.80 28.44
N GLU A 3 -10.53 10.32 27.33
CA GLU A 3 -9.09 10.53 27.19
C GLU A 3 -8.60 11.60 28.18
N VAL A 4 -7.48 11.34 28.85
CA VAL A 4 -6.82 12.31 29.73
C VAL A 4 -5.74 13.03 28.93
N ILE A 5 -5.85 14.36 28.83
CA ILE A 5 -4.87 15.22 28.17
C ILE A 5 -3.96 15.81 29.23
N GLU A 6 -2.64 15.60 29.10
CA GLU A 6 -1.64 16.11 30.02
C GLU A 6 -0.44 16.72 29.27
N VAL A 7 -0.20 18.02 29.48
CA VAL A 7 0.98 18.75 29.01
C VAL A 7 1.86 19.07 30.22
N LYS A 8 3.04 18.46 30.27
CA LYS A 8 3.92 18.49 31.46
C LYS A 8 4.87 19.69 31.50
N ASP A 9 5.15 20.30 30.35
CA ASP A 9 6.05 21.43 30.19
C ASP A 9 5.66 22.24 28.94
N VAL A 10 4.89 23.31 29.13
CA VAL A 10 4.45 24.20 28.03
C VAL A 10 5.62 24.99 27.44
N PRO A 11 6.50 25.66 28.22
CA PRO A 11 7.69 26.33 27.68
C PRO A 11 8.65 25.40 26.93
N GLY A 12 8.73 24.13 27.37
CA GLY A 12 9.51 23.10 26.68
C GLY A 12 9.08 22.87 25.22
N LEU A 13 7.78 22.94 24.93
CA LEU A 13 7.26 22.84 23.56
C LEU A 13 7.78 23.96 22.67
N GLY A 14 7.77 25.21 23.17
CA GLY A 14 8.28 26.36 22.43
C GLY A 14 9.79 26.27 22.18
N THR A 15 10.57 25.87 23.20
CA THR A 15 12.02 25.68 23.07
C THR A 15 12.35 24.59 22.05
N TYR A 16 11.61 23.49 22.07
CA TYR A 16 11.78 22.38 21.13
C TYR A 16 11.42 22.79 19.69
N SER A 17 10.30 23.50 19.51
CA SER A 17 9.90 24.06 18.21
C SER A 17 10.99 24.95 17.60
N VAL A 18 11.57 25.89 18.38
CA VAL A 18 12.66 26.76 17.92
C VAL A 18 13.90 25.95 17.54
N SER A 19 14.23 24.92 18.32
CA SER A 19 15.39 24.05 18.05
C SER A 19 15.24 23.31 16.72
N ILE A 20 14.05 22.79 16.41
CA ILE A 20 13.76 22.14 15.13
C ILE A 20 13.86 23.13 13.96
N SER A 21 13.28 24.32 14.10
CA SER A 21 13.35 25.35 13.04
C SER A 21 14.79 25.74 12.74
N SER A 22 15.59 25.94 13.79
CA SER A 22 17.01 26.30 13.67
C SER A 22 17.82 25.19 12.99
N TYR A 23 17.56 23.92 13.33
CA TYR A 23 18.17 22.79 12.65
C TYR A 23 17.78 22.73 11.17
N ALA A 24 16.50 22.91 10.85
CA ALA A 24 16.01 22.93 9.48
C ALA A 24 16.67 24.06 8.65
N GLU A 25 16.79 25.26 9.22
CA GLU A 25 17.48 26.39 8.59
C GLU A 25 18.96 26.11 8.33
N ALA A 26 19.64 25.43 9.26
CA ALA A 26 21.05 25.04 9.06
C ALA A 26 21.21 24.05 7.91
N VAL A 27 20.31 23.05 7.80
CA VAL A 27 20.31 22.08 6.69
C VAL A 27 20.03 22.79 5.36
N GLN A 28 19.01 23.65 5.31
CA GLN A 28 18.67 24.42 4.11
C GLN A 28 19.83 25.31 3.67
N SER A 29 20.44 26.06 4.60
CA SER A 29 21.56 26.94 4.29
C SER A 29 22.78 26.19 3.76
N ALA A 30 23.05 24.96 4.23
CA ALA A 30 24.12 24.13 3.69
C ALA A 30 23.77 23.62 2.28
N GLY A 31 22.50 23.29 2.05
CA GLY A 31 21.95 22.91 0.74
C GLY A 31 22.07 24.02 -0.29
N ASP A 32 21.61 25.23 0.04
CA ASP A 32 21.62 26.41 -0.86
C ASP A 32 23.04 26.75 -1.38
N GLN A 33 24.08 26.50 -0.57
CA GLN A 33 25.47 26.73 -0.98
C GLN A 33 25.98 25.71 -2.01
N THR A 34 25.41 24.51 -2.02
CA THR A 34 25.91 23.35 -2.79
C THR A 34 25.01 23.00 -3.97
N GLN A 35 23.73 23.35 -3.93
CA GLN A 35 22.76 23.05 -4.98
C GLN A 35 23.12 23.72 -6.32
N ARG A 36 22.86 22.99 -7.40
CA ARG A 36 23.03 23.41 -8.79
C ARG A 36 21.81 22.98 -9.58
N ASN A 37 21.20 23.92 -10.31
CA ASN A 37 20.13 23.61 -11.25
C ASN A 37 20.72 23.38 -12.64
N PHE A 38 20.62 22.15 -13.13
CA PHE A 38 21.07 21.79 -14.47
C PHE A 38 19.93 22.01 -15.47
N THR A 39 20.06 22.96 -16.39
CA THR A 39 18.98 23.36 -17.34
C THR A 39 19.43 23.43 -18.80
N ASP A 40 20.63 22.94 -19.11
CA ASP A 40 21.19 23.07 -20.45
C ASP A 40 20.41 22.28 -21.50
N LYS A 41 20.22 22.89 -22.69
CA LYS A 41 19.67 22.21 -23.86
C LYS A 41 20.75 21.32 -24.45
N ILE A 42 20.53 20.01 -24.37
CA ILE A 42 21.44 19.00 -24.90
C ILE A 42 20.89 18.51 -26.23
N GLN A 43 21.76 18.41 -27.24
CA GLN A 43 21.43 17.87 -28.57
C GLN A 43 22.33 16.66 -28.86
N GLY A 44 21.81 15.65 -29.57
CA GLY A 44 22.55 14.45 -29.95
C GLY A 44 21.82 13.15 -29.61
N SER A 45 22.39 12.00 -29.98
CA SER A 45 21.76 10.68 -29.87
C SER A 45 21.47 10.22 -28.43
N HIS A 46 22.14 10.81 -27.43
CA HIS A 46 21.96 10.49 -26.01
C HIS A 46 21.29 11.63 -25.23
N ALA A 47 20.77 12.66 -25.91
CA ALA A 47 20.24 13.86 -25.27
C ALA A 47 19.13 13.56 -24.26
N ASP A 48 18.21 12.65 -24.59
CA ASP A 48 17.09 12.27 -23.73
C ASP A 48 17.56 11.59 -22.45
N ALA A 49 18.54 10.69 -22.54
CA ALA A 49 19.11 10.00 -21.37
C ALA A 49 19.89 10.98 -20.47
N ILE A 50 20.65 11.91 -21.06
CA ILE A 50 21.36 12.92 -20.27
C ILE A 50 20.36 13.89 -19.62
N GLN A 51 19.28 14.28 -20.32
CA GLN A 51 18.24 15.12 -19.76
C GLN A 51 17.52 14.41 -18.59
N ALA A 52 17.21 13.12 -18.72
CA ALA A 52 16.64 12.32 -17.64
C ALA A 52 17.59 12.25 -16.43
N PHE A 53 18.90 12.08 -16.66
CA PHE A 53 19.91 12.09 -15.60
C PHE A 53 19.99 13.43 -14.87
N LEU A 54 20.03 14.55 -15.61
CA LEU A 54 20.04 15.89 -15.02
C LEU A 54 18.74 16.19 -14.26
N SER A 55 17.59 15.75 -14.78
CA SER A 55 16.30 15.84 -14.09
C SER A 55 16.32 15.06 -12.77
N ARG A 56 16.93 13.86 -12.77
CA ARG A 56 17.10 13.06 -11.55
C ARG A 56 17.96 13.78 -10.53
N LEU A 57 19.08 14.37 -10.94
CA LEU A 57 19.94 15.17 -10.07
C LEU A 57 19.22 16.39 -9.49
N ASN A 58 18.48 17.15 -10.30
CA ASN A 58 17.70 18.29 -9.83
C ASN A 58 16.62 17.83 -8.83
N THR A 59 15.98 16.69 -9.10
CA THR A 59 14.98 16.10 -8.21
C THR A 59 15.57 15.71 -6.86
N LEU A 60 16.69 14.99 -6.85
CA LEU A 60 17.36 14.59 -5.60
C LEU A 60 17.80 15.78 -4.77
N GLN A 61 18.39 16.79 -5.42
CA GLN A 61 18.80 18.02 -4.74
C GLN A 61 17.60 18.72 -4.12
N SER A 62 16.50 18.89 -4.84
CA SER A 62 15.32 19.54 -4.28
C SER A 62 14.71 18.73 -3.13
N GLN A 63 14.59 17.41 -3.29
CA GLN A 63 14.05 16.55 -2.23
C GLN A 63 14.88 16.62 -0.94
N VAL A 64 16.21 16.60 -1.03
CA VAL A 64 17.10 16.60 0.14
C VAL A 64 17.29 18.01 0.73
N PHE A 65 17.50 19.02 -0.11
CA PHE A 65 17.93 20.36 0.34
C PHE A 65 16.78 21.36 0.50
N ASP A 66 15.64 21.14 -0.16
CA ASP A 66 14.46 22.00 0.00
C ASP A 66 13.42 21.34 0.90
N GLN A 67 13.00 20.12 0.53
CA GLN A 67 11.76 19.52 1.07
C GLN A 67 11.92 18.97 2.50
N VAL A 68 13.06 18.35 2.81
CA VAL A 68 13.36 17.86 4.17
C VAL A 68 13.39 19.03 5.16
N PRO A 69 14.14 20.13 4.93
CA PRO A 69 14.06 21.31 5.78
C PRO A 69 12.67 21.92 5.89
N GLU A 70 11.93 22.03 4.79
CA GLU A 70 10.57 22.58 4.82
C GLU A 70 9.64 21.75 5.72
N THR A 71 9.76 20.42 5.68
CA THR A 71 8.96 19.52 6.50
C THR A 71 9.31 19.61 7.98
N LEU A 72 10.59 19.78 8.29
CA LEU A 72 11.04 20.05 9.66
C LEU A 72 10.51 21.41 10.16
N LYS A 73 10.46 22.45 9.32
CA LYS A 73 9.82 23.74 9.66
C LYS A 73 8.31 23.60 9.90
N LYS A 74 7.61 22.76 9.13
CA LYS A 74 6.20 22.43 9.38
C LYS A 74 6.02 21.74 10.74
N TYR A 75 6.90 20.78 11.07
CA TYR A 75 6.88 20.13 12.38
C TYR A 75 7.06 21.13 13.52
N SER A 76 8.04 22.02 13.39
CA SER A 76 8.24 23.15 14.32
C SER A 76 6.96 24.00 14.47
N THR A 77 6.30 24.32 13.36
CA THR A 77 5.06 25.13 13.33
C THR A 77 3.93 24.43 14.09
N ILE A 78 3.72 23.12 13.87
CA ILE A 78 2.69 22.33 14.54
C ILE A 78 2.90 22.31 16.06
N VAL A 79 4.14 22.11 16.51
CA VAL A 79 4.50 22.16 17.94
C VAL A 79 4.21 23.55 18.52
N SER A 80 4.62 24.63 17.84
CA SER A 80 4.37 26.00 18.31
C SER A 80 2.88 26.37 18.34
N THR A 81 2.10 25.85 17.39
CA THR A 81 0.64 26.06 17.33
C THR A 81 -0.07 25.36 18.48
N PHE A 82 0.35 24.15 18.83
CA PHE A 82 -0.17 23.45 19.99
C PHE A 82 0.21 24.15 21.30
N GLU A 83 1.46 24.61 21.44
CA GLU A 83 1.87 25.47 22.57
C GLU A 83 0.98 26.72 22.68
N GLY A 84 0.74 27.40 21.56
CA GLY A 84 -0.14 28.56 21.46
C GLY A 84 -1.58 28.24 21.90
N THR A 85 -2.11 27.09 21.49
CA THR A 85 -3.43 26.59 21.92
C THR A 85 -3.48 26.39 23.44
N VAL A 86 -2.45 25.76 24.02
CA VAL A 86 -2.39 25.52 25.47
C VAL A 86 -2.30 26.83 26.27
N LYS A 87 -1.50 27.80 25.79
CA LYS A 87 -1.42 29.15 26.35
C LYS A 87 -2.73 29.91 26.20
N GLY A 88 -3.38 29.80 25.04
CA GLY A 88 -4.69 30.39 24.76
C GLY A 88 -5.80 29.87 25.67
N ALA A 89 -5.71 28.60 26.07
CA ALA A 89 -6.58 28.00 27.08
C ALA A 89 -6.27 28.43 28.53
N GLY A 90 -5.27 29.30 28.73
CA GLY A 90 -4.92 29.89 30.02
C GLY A 90 -3.79 29.16 30.79
N PHE A 91 -3.14 28.17 30.19
CA PHE A 91 -2.08 27.39 30.86
C PHE A 91 -0.68 27.83 30.42
N THR A 92 0.17 28.22 31.37
CA THR A 92 1.52 28.75 31.08
C THR A 92 2.67 27.81 31.42
N SER A 93 2.43 26.78 32.24
CA SER A 93 3.47 25.83 32.68
C SER A 93 3.05 24.38 32.44
N ARG A 94 1.84 24.02 32.88
CA ARG A 94 1.27 22.67 32.78
C ARG A 94 -0.21 22.75 32.49
N ALA A 95 -0.73 21.78 31.74
CA ALA A 95 -2.15 21.60 31.52
C ALA A 95 -2.56 20.16 31.79
N LYS A 96 -3.69 19.95 32.46
CA LYS A 96 -4.29 18.62 32.63
C LYS A 96 -5.81 18.71 32.58
N THR A 97 -6.43 17.91 31.74
CA THR A 97 -7.90 17.90 31.60
C THR A 97 -8.41 16.51 31.19
N SER A 98 -9.67 16.23 31.49
CA SER A 98 -10.39 15.04 31.04
C SER A 98 -11.90 15.30 31.00
N GLY A 99 -12.62 14.59 30.14
CA GLY A 99 -14.07 14.73 30.00
C GLY A 99 -14.81 14.42 31.30
N ASP A 100 -14.44 13.33 31.97
CA ASP A 100 -15.04 12.94 33.26
C ASP A 100 -14.69 13.97 34.36
N GLY A 101 -13.48 14.51 34.33
CA GLY A 101 -13.01 15.50 35.29
C GLY A 101 -13.76 16.83 35.20
N ILE A 102 -13.94 17.36 33.99
CA ILE A 102 -14.67 18.63 33.80
C ILE A 102 -16.14 18.49 34.17
N ASN A 103 -16.78 17.36 33.84
CA ASN A 103 -18.18 17.11 34.18
C ASN A 103 -18.38 17.00 35.70
N SER A 104 -17.45 16.36 36.42
CA SER A 104 -17.51 16.27 37.88
C SER A 104 -17.37 17.64 38.55
N VAL A 105 -16.42 18.48 38.11
CA VAL A 105 -16.23 19.84 38.64
C VAL A 105 -17.43 20.72 38.32
N ALA A 106 -17.94 20.67 37.09
CA ALA A 106 -19.14 21.41 36.70
C ALA A 106 -20.33 21.07 37.59
N SER A 107 -20.60 19.78 37.80
CA SER A 107 -21.68 19.32 38.67
C SER A 107 -21.55 19.87 40.09
N LYS A 108 -20.38 19.71 40.75
CA LYS A 108 -20.17 20.23 42.11
C LYS A 108 -20.42 21.73 42.26
N ILE A 109 -20.07 22.52 41.24
CA ILE A 109 -20.29 23.97 41.28
C ILE A 109 -21.78 24.28 41.03
N GLU A 110 -22.35 23.73 39.95
CA GLU A 110 -23.71 24.02 39.49
C GLU A 110 -24.79 23.47 40.45
N THR A 111 -24.53 22.36 41.13
CA THR A 111 -25.45 21.75 42.10
C THR A 111 -25.09 22.14 43.53
N ASP A 112 -23.95 21.67 44.03
CA ASP A 112 -23.69 21.65 45.47
C ASP A 112 -23.40 23.06 46.00
N GLN A 113 -22.47 23.76 45.35
CA GLN A 113 -22.04 25.08 45.80
C GLN A 113 -23.10 26.16 45.61
N ILE A 114 -23.79 26.19 44.47
CA ILE A 114 -24.87 27.16 44.23
C ILE A 114 -26.05 26.91 45.19
N ALA A 115 -26.40 25.64 45.46
CA ALA A 115 -27.47 25.33 46.41
C ALA A 115 -27.12 25.72 47.85
N GLU A 116 -25.88 25.49 48.27
CA GLU A 116 -25.39 25.93 49.58
C GLU A 116 -25.46 27.47 49.70
N LEU A 117 -25.04 28.19 48.66
CA LEU A 117 -25.03 29.65 48.61
C LEU A 117 -26.46 30.23 48.72
N GLU A 118 -27.44 29.64 48.03
CA GLU A 118 -28.86 30.02 48.16
C GLU A 118 -29.44 29.70 49.55
N THR A 119 -29.02 28.58 50.15
CA THR A 119 -29.42 28.20 51.51
C THR A 119 -28.89 29.18 52.55
N THR A 120 -27.62 29.57 52.44
CA THR A 120 -26.99 30.59 53.29
C THR A 120 -27.63 31.96 53.10
N LYS A 121 -27.89 32.39 51.85
CA LYS A 121 -28.60 33.65 51.55
C LYS A 121 -29.96 33.70 52.26
N THR A 122 -30.75 32.64 52.15
CA THR A 122 -32.09 32.58 52.75
C THR A 122 -32.02 32.73 54.26
N SER A 123 -31.09 32.02 54.89
CA SER A 123 -30.87 32.06 56.34
C SER A 123 -30.39 33.44 56.81
N LEU A 124 -29.42 34.03 56.11
CA LEU A 124 -28.84 35.34 56.43
C LEU A 124 -29.86 36.46 56.23
N LYS A 125 -30.61 36.46 55.13
CA LYS A 125 -31.68 37.43 54.87
C LYS A 125 -32.73 37.41 55.97
N SER A 126 -33.16 36.21 56.39
CA SER A 126 -34.14 36.07 57.48
C SER A 126 -33.62 36.64 58.81
N ALA A 127 -32.34 36.43 59.13
CA ALA A 127 -31.73 36.97 60.35
C ALA A 127 -31.59 38.50 60.30
N LEU A 128 -31.15 39.04 59.16
CA LEU A 128 -31.00 40.48 58.94
C LEU A 128 -32.33 41.22 58.95
N ASP A 129 -33.38 40.64 58.34
CA ASP A 129 -34.72 41.22 58.34
C ASP A 129 -35.28 41.36 59.76
N LYS A 130 -35.12 40.32 60.59
CA LYS A 130 -35.53 40.37 62.01
C LYS A 130 -34.76 41.46 62.78
N ALA A 131 -33.46 41.60 62.53
CA ALA A 131 -32.65 42.62 63.19
C ALA A 131 -33.04 44.04 62.75
N ALA A 132 -33.27 44.24 61.45
CA ALA A 132 -33.68 45.51 60.87
C ALA A 132 -35.05 45.97 61.39
N GLU A 133 -36.00 45.04 61.52
CA GLU A 133 -37.33 45.26 62.12
C GLU A 133 -37.22 45.77 63.57
N VAL A 134 -36.40 45.12 64.40
CA VAL A 134 -36.19 45.52 65.81
C VAL A 134 -35.54 46.90 65.94
N LEU A 135 -34.63 47.24 65.03
CA LEU A 135 -33.89 48.50 65.04
C LEU A 135 -34.62 49.66 64.35
N GLY A 136 -35.72 49.38 63.62
CA GLY A 136 -36.45 50.38 62.84
C GLY A 136 -35.66 50.93 61.65
N VAL A 137 -34.76 50.12 61.06
CA VAL A 137 -33.91 50.50 59.91
C VAL A 137 -34.21 49.61 58.70
N GLU A 138 -33.69 49.99 57.53
CA GLU A 138 -33.78 49.16 56.32
C GLU A 138 -32.83 47.94 56.42
N SER A 139 -33.30 46.79 55.94
CA SER A 139 -32.53 45.54 55.95
C SER A 139 -31.41 45.56 54.91
N PRO A 140 -30.17 45.16 55.25
CA PRO A 140 -29.07 45.09 54.28
C PRO A 140 -29.36 44.13 53.10
N ASP A 141 -28.90 44.52 51.91
CA ASP A 141 -29.03 43.68 50.70
C ASP A 141 -28.02 42.54 50.68
N VAL A 142 -28.54 41.31 50.64
CA VAL A 142 -27.77 40.07 50.43
C VAL A 142 -28.15 39.36 49.13
N VAL A 143 -29.16 39.85 48.40
CA VAL A 143 -29.62 39.26 47.14
C VAL A 143 -28.66 39.61 46.01
N THR A 144 -28.23 40.87 45.91
CA THR A 144 -27.33 41.32 44.84
C THR A 144 -25.94 40.66 44.92
N PRO A 145 -25.28 40.58 46.09
CA PRO A 145 -24.01 39.87 46.21
C PRO A 145 -24.12 38.38 45.85
N THR A 146 -25.18 37.70 46.29
CA THR A 146 -25.43 36.30 45.93
C THR A 146 -25.62 36.11 44.42
N LYS A 147 -26.43 36.96 43.78
CA LYS A 147 -26.63 36.89 42.32
C LYS A 147 -25.32 37.07 41.56
N THR A 148 -24.46 37.97 42.04
CA THR A 148 -23.12 38.18 41.48
C THR A 148 -22.25 36.93 41.64
N ALA A 149 -22.18 36.37 42.85
CA ALA A 149 -21.42 35.15 43.13
C ALA A 149 -21.90 33.95 42.30
N THR A 150 -23.21 33.73 42.18
CA THR A 150 -23.79 32.67 41.34
C THR A 150 -23.40 32.86 39.88
N THR A 151 -23.47 34.09 39.37
CA THR A 151 -23.08 34.41 37.98
C THR A 151 -21.60 34.12 37.74
N GLU A 152 -20.73 34.52 38.66
CA GLU A 152 -19.29 34.27 38.59
C GLU A 152 -18.95 32.77 38.66
N LEU A 153 -19.63 32.00 39.52
CA LEU A 153 -19.47 30.54 39.62
C LEU A 153 -19.88 29.84 38.32
N THR A 154 -21.05 30.19 37.76
CA THR A 154 -21.50 29.63 36.47
C THR A 154 -20.54 30.02 35.35
N GLN A 155 -20.07 31.27 35.30
CA GLN A 155 -19.07 31.69 34.31
C GLN A 155 -17.76 30.92 34.48
N SER A 156 -17.36 30.61 35.71
CA SER A 156 -16.20 29.77 36.02
C SER A 156 -16.31 28.36 35.44
N VAL A 157 -17.52 27.77 35.45
CA VAL A 157 -17.78 26.47 34.81
C VAL A 157 -17.69 26.57 33.30
N THR A 158 -18.33 27.59 32.71
CA THR A 158 -18.27 27.86 31.26
C THR A 158 -16.83 28.01 30.80
N ASN A 159 -16.02 28.84 31.49
CA ASN A 159 -14.61 29.06 31.16
C ASN A 159 -13.80 27.75 31.19
N ARG A 160 -14.04 26.87 32.18
CA ARG A 160 -13.36 25.58 32.26
C ARG A 160 -13.79 24.61 31.16
N LYS A 161 -15.09 24.58 30.81
CA LYS A 161 -15.61 23.78 29.69
C LYS A 161 -15.00 24.25 28.36
N THR A 162 -14.91 25.56 28.15
CA THR A 162 -14.26 26.16 26.97
C THR A 162 -12.78 25.79 26.91
N ALA A 163 -12.03 25.93 28.01
CA ALA A 163 -10.62 25.55 28.05
C ALA A 163 -10.41 24.05 27.79
N HIS A 164 -11.28 23.18 28.33
CA HIS A 164 -11.26 21.75 28.02
C HIS A 164 -11.50 21.48 26.54
N GLN A 165 -12.55 22.07 25.94
CA GLN A 165 -12.85 21.90 24.51
C GLN A 165 -11.72 22.39 23.61
N GLN A 166 -11.11 23.54 23.92
CA GLN A 166 -9.95 24.05 23.18
C GLN A 166 -8.75 23.09 23.25
N LEU A 167 -8.46 22.54 24.43
CA LEU A 167 -7.37 21.57 24.60
C LEU A 167 -7.67 20.24 23.91
N ASP A 168 -8.92 19.77 23.96
CA ASP A 168 -9.36 18.51 23.34
C ASP A 168 -9.27 18.57 21.81
N GLN A 169 -9.83 19.64 21.22
CA GLN A 169 -9.73 19.90 19.78
C GLN A 169 -8.27 20.12 19.37
N GLY A 170 -7.52 20.92 20.13
CA GLY A 170 -6.10 21.17 19.88
C GLY A 170 -5.25 19.90 19.92
N ASN A 171 -5.47 19.03 20.90
CA ASN A 171 -4.77 17.74 21.04
C ASN A 171 -5.12 16.77 19.90
N THR A 172 -6.39 16.74 19.49
CA THR A 172 -6.84 15.93 18.35
C THR A 172 -6.15 16.35 17.05
N VAL A 173 -6.14 17.65 16.75
CA VAL A 173 -5.45 18.20 15.57
C VAL A 173 -3.95 17.95 15.67
N PHE A 174 -3.34 18.26 16.80
CA PHE A 174 -1.90 18.07 17.03
C PHE A 174 -1.47 16.62 16.77
N LYS A 175 -2.17 15.63 17.33
CA LYS A 175 -1.89 14.21 17.07
C LYS A 175 -2.02 13.84 15.59
N SER A 176 -3.10 14.27 14.94
CA SER A 176 -3.33 13.97 13.53
C SER A 176 -2.23 14.57 12.63
N GLU A 177 -1.83 15.81 12.88
CA GLU A 177 -0.76 16.47 12.11
C GLU A 177 0.62 15.86 12.38
N LEU A 178 0.89 15.42 13.62
CA LEU A 178 2.12 14.71 13.95
C LEU A 178 2.25 13.36 13.25
N GLU A 179 1.17 12.58 13.17
CA GLU A 179 1.19 11.30 12.44
C GLU A 179 1.45 11.53 10.94
N ASN A 180 0.85 12.57 10.34
CA ASN A 180 1.11 12.95 8.95
C ASN A 180 2.59 13.32 8.72
N ILE A 181 3.17 14.13 9.60
CA ILE A 181 4.58 14.52 9.50
C ILE A 181 5.51 13.34 9.72
N LYS A 182 5.21 12.47 10.69
CA LYS A 182 6.01 11.27 10.93
C LYS A 182 6.07 10.40 9.68
N ALA A 183 4.93 10.11 9.07
CA ALA A 183 4.87 9.33 7.84
C ALA A 183 5.65 9.99 6.69
N THR A 184 5.61 11.32 6.61
CA THR A 184 6.37 12.09 5.62
C THR A 184 7.88 12.00 5.86
N LEU A 185 8.34 12.15 7.11
CA LEU A 185 9.75 12.02 7.47
C LEU A 185 10.29 10.61 7.25
N GLU A 186 9.49 9.57 7.53
CA GLU A 186 9.82 8.18 7.22
C GLU A 186 10.06 7.98 5.72
N ALA A 187 9.24 8.58 4.85
CA ALA A 187 9.48 8.55 3.40
C ALA A 187 10.76 9.29 2.97
N TYR A 188 11.12 10.39 3.64
CA TYR A 188 12.37 11.10 3.37
C TYR A 188 13.63 10.33 3.79
N ILE A 189 13.54 9.39 4.73
CA ILE A 189 14.68 8.51 5.05
C ILE A 189 15.10 7.74 3.78
N THR A 190 14.13 7.19 3.05
CA THR A 190 14.38 6.49 1.78
C THR A 190 14.98 7.41 0.72
N VAL A 191 14.53 8.68 0.62
CA VAL A 191 15.16 9.68 -0.27
C VAL A 191 16.61 9.86 0.05
N VAL A 192 16.92 10.12 1.33
CA VAL A 192 18.28 10.44 1.76
C VAL A 192 19.19 9.22 1.56
N GLN A 193 18.68 8.02 1.82
CA GLN A 193 19.38 6.77 1.50
C GLN A 193 19.63 6.63 -0.01
N ASN A 194 18.62 6.87 -0.84
CA ASN A 194 18.79 6.86 -2.29
C ASN A 194 19.79 7.92 -2.77
N ALA A 195 19.73 9.16 -2.26
CA ALA A 195 20.68 10.20 -2.60
C ALA A 195 22.11 9.81 -2.23
N LYS A 196 22.30 9.19 -1.06
CA LYS A 196 23.61 8.67 -0.63
C LYS A 196 24.11 7.53 -1.53
N ALA A 197 23.26 6.56 -1.85
CA ALA A 197 23.60 5.46 -2.74
C ALA A 197 23.87 5.95 -4.18
N PHE A 198 23.04 6.85 -4.68
CA PHE A 198 23.23 7.49 -5.98
C PHE A 198 24.56 8.25 -6.05
N ALA A 199 24.91 8.99 -5.00
CA ALA A 199 26.20 9.68 -4.90
C ALA A 199 27.39 8.73 -4.73
N SER A 200 27.19 7.50 -4.20
CA SER A 200 28.24 6.48 -4.12
C SER A 200 28.52 5.86 -5.50
N VAL A 201 27.56 5.89 -6.42
CA VAL A 201 27.81 5.56 -7.82
C VAL A 201 28.67 6.65 -8.44
N ASN A 202 29.86 6.29 -8.91
CA ASN A 202 30.76 7.23 -9.59
C ASN A 202 30.02 7.90 -10.77
N ALA A 203 29.92 9.23 -10.79
CA ALA A 203 29.22 9.96 -11.85
C ALA A 203 29.78 9.65 -13.25
N THR A 204 31.10 9.41 -13.36
CA THR A 204 31.75 8.99 -14.60
C THR A 204 31.20 7.64 -15.08
N TYR A 205 30.99 6.70 -14.16
CA TYR A 205 30.39 5.40 -14.48
C TYR A 205 28.98 5.57 -15.05
N LEU A 206 28.11 6.36 -14.40
CA LEU A 206 26.74 6.60 -14.90
C LEU A 206 26.75 7.27 -16.28
N PHE A 207 27.61 8.25 -16.50
CA PHE A 207 27.78 8.87 -17.82
C PHE A 207 28.30 7.87 -18.87
N ASP A 208 29.20 6.97 -18.51
CA ASP A 208 29.69 5.94 -19.43
C ASP A 208 28.60 4.92 -19.76
N GLN A 209 27.74 4.54 -18.82
CA GLN A 209 26.55 3.71 -19.09
C GLN A 209 25.55 4.44 -20.01
N ILE A 210 25.39 5.76 -19.89
CA ILE A 210 24.58 6.55 -20.83
C ILE A 210 25.20 6.53 -22.23
N LYS A 211 26.52 6.74 -22.36
CA LYS A 211 27.23 6.71 -23.66
C LYS A 211 27.18 5.33 -24.32
N GLN A 212 27.17 4.27 -23.53
CA GLN A 212 27.07 2.88 -24.00
C GLN A 212 25.62 2.50 -24.37
N GLY A 213 24.65 3.36 -24.07
CA GLY A 213 23.22 3.08 -24.31
C GLY A 213 22.60 2.13 -23.27
N HIS A 214 23.34 1.75 -22.23
CA HIS A 214 22.86 0.88 -21.16
C HIS A 214 21.94 1.60 -20.19
N LEU A 215 22.24 2.87 -19.87
CA LEU A 215 21.37 3.75 -19.08
C LEU A 215 20.66 4.74 -20.00
N THR A 216 19.40 4.46 -20.30
CA THR A 216 18.54 5.24 -21.17
C THR A 216 17.57 6.11 -20.35
N ALA A 217 16.80 6.97 -21.02
CA ALA A 217 15.69 7.66 -20.36
C ALA A 217 14.68 6.66 -19.78
N GLU A 218 14.51 5.50 -20.41
CA GLU A 218 13.51 4.49 -20.03
C GLU A 218 13.82 3.79 -18.71
N ASN A 219 15.10 3.54 -18.44
CA ASN A 219 15.54 2.82 -17.25
C ASN A 219 16.27 3.72 -16.24
N MET A 220 16.28 5.04 -16.46
CA MET A 220 16.86 6.02 -15.51
C MET A 220 16.24 5.91 -14.12
N TYR A 221 14.95 5.51 -14.04
CA TYR A 221 14.24 5.34 -12.78
C TYR A 221 14.86 4.25 -11.87
N TYR A 222 15.64 3.30 -12.41
CA TYR A 222 16.38 2.32 -11.60
C TYR A 222 17.33 3.00 -10.61
N THR A 223 17.88 4.14 -10.98
CA THR A 223 18.74 4.93 -10.08
C THR A 223 17.99 5.54 -8.90
N GLY A 224 16.66 5.59 -8.96
CA GLY A 224 15.80 6.01 -7.85
C GLY A 224 15.40 4.88 -6.90
N LEU A 225 15.68 3.63 -7.26
CA LEU A 225 15.34 2.44 -6.46
C LEU A 225 16.48 2.02 -5.53
N ILE A 226 17.73 2.38 -5.84
CA ILE A 226 18.89 2.01 -5.01
C ILE A 226 18.85 2.71 -3.64
N GLN A 227 19.18 2.01 -2.55
CA GLN A 227 19.21 2.57 -1.20
C GLN A 227 20.55 2.33 -0.50
N ASN A 228 21.34 1.37 -0.97
CA ASN A 228 22.64 1.02 -0.42
C ASN A 228 23.59 0.46 -1.49
N ASP A 229 24.82 0.13 -1.10
CA ASP A 229 25.85 -0.35 -2.02
C ASP A 229 25.56 -1.74 -2.62
N ALA A 230 24.79 -2.60 -1.93
CA ALA A 230 24.36 -3.89 -2.48
C ALA A 230 23.35 -3.69 -3.63
N ASP A 231 22.46 -2.69 -3.52
CA ASP A 231 21.56 -2.33 -4.63
C ASP A 231 22.33 -1.77 -5.83
N VAL A 232 23.42 -1.03 -5.59
CA VAL A 232 24.31 -0.54 -6.64
C VAL A 232 24.97 -1.70 -7.39
N GLU A 233 25.31 -2.79 -6.71
CA GLU A 233 25.82 -4.01 -7.36
C GLU A 233 24.77 -4.64 -8.27
N VAL A 234 23.52 -4.73 -7.82
CA VAL A 234 22.41 -5.21 -8.65
C VAL A 234 22.19 -4.30 -9.86
N LEU A 235 22.20 -2.98 -9.67
CA LEU A 235 22.09 -2.01 -10.76
C LEU A 235 23.19 -2.21 -11.81
N LYS A 236 24.44 -2.43 -11.39
CA LYS A 236 25.56 -2.68 -12.31
C LYS A 236 25.37 -3.98 -13.10
N ILE A 237 24.97 -5.06 -12.44
CA ILE A 237 24.68 -6.35 -13.08
C ILE A 237 23.62 -6.18 -14.19
N VAL A 238 22.56 -5.40 -13.91
CA VAL A 238 21.48 -5.14 -14.86
C VAL A 238 21.93 -4.24 -16.01
N LEU A 239 22.59 -3.11 -15.73
CA LEU A 239 23.02 -2.17 -16.77
C LEU A 239 24.07 -2.79 -17.70
N GLU A 240 24.98 -3.60 -17.17
CA GLU A 240 26.05 -4.23 -17.96
C GLU A 240 25.62 -5.57 -18.60
N ASP A 241 24.34 -5.93 -18.49
CA ASP A 241 23.74 -7.16 -19.03
C ASP A 241 24.52 -8.42 -18.62
N ARG A 242 24.80 -8.56 -17.31
CA ARG A 242 25.57 -9.66 -16.72
C ARG A 242 24.74 -10.60 -15.82
N PRO A 243 23.61 -11.17 -16.29
CA PRO A 243 22.74 -12.02 -15.45
C PRO A 243 23.46 -13.19 -14.76
N GLN A 244 24.57 -13.68 -15.32
CA GLN A 244 25.38 -14.74 -14.73
C GLN A 244 26.01 -14.37 -13.37
N ASP A 245 26.14 -13.09 -13.07
CA ASP A 245 26.79 -12.61 -11.85
C ASP A 245 25.83 -12.49 -10.66
N ILE A 246 24.52 -12.74 -10.86
CA ILE A 246 23.51 -12.56 -9.82
C ILE A 246 23.76 -13.41 -8.56
N GLY A 247 24.41 -14.56 -8.71
CA GLY A 247 24.72 -15.43 -7.58
C GLY A 247 25.80 -14.88 -6.63
N GLN A 248 26.44 -13.77 -7.00
CA GLN A 248 27.53 -13.14 -6.26
C GLN A 248 27.07 -11.96 -5.39
N ILE A 249 25.79 -11.56 -5.49
CA ILE A 249 25.26 -10.41 -4.72
C ILE A 249 25.26 -10.69 -3.21
N ARG A 250 25.34 -9.63 -2.41
CA ARG A 250 25.12 -9.67 -0.96
C ARG A 250 23.63 -9.71 -0.65
N GLU A 251 22.99 -10.85 -0.85
CA GLU A 251 21.52 -10.99 -0.88
C GLU A 251 20.79 -10.45 0.36
N LYS A 252 21.43 -10.53 1.54
CA LYS A 252 20.89 -10.06 2.82
C LYS A 252 20.93 -8.54 3.01
N GLU A 253 21.75 -7.85 2.21
CA GLU A 253 21.90 -6.40 2.23
C GLU A 253 21.11 -5.71 1.10
N VAL A 254 20.73 -6.46 0.05
CA VAL A 254 19.92 -5.94 -1.05
C VAL A 254 18.55 -5.51 -0.52
N SER A 255 18.18 -4.25 -0.76
CA SER A 255 16.88 -3.70 -0.41
C SER A 255 15.80 -4.17 -1.37
N SER A 256 14.53 -3.91 -1.05
CA SER A 256 13.44 -4.20 -1.98
C SER A 256 13.60 -3.46 -3.32
N GLY A 257 14.16 -2.25 -3.30
CA GLY A 257 14.49 -1.48 -4.50
C GLY A 257 15.55 -2.15 -5.39
N GLY A 258 16.57 -2.77 -4.79
CA GLY A 258 17.54 -3.58 -5.55
C GLY A 258 16.86 -4.77 -6.25
N TYR A 259 16.03 -5.52 -5.53
CA TYR A 259 15.24 -6.62 -6.11
C TYR A 259 14.21 -6.12 -7.15
N ARG A 260 13.69 -4.91 -7.01
CA ARG A 260 12.79 -4.25 -7.97
C ARG A 260 13.47 -3.98 -9.30
N ILE A 261 14.72 -3.50 -9.30
CA ILE A 261 15.53 -3.32 -10.51
C ILE A 261 15.70 -4.66 -11.25
N LEU A 262 16.05 -5.72 -10.52
CA LEU A 262 16.20 -7.06 -11.08
C LEU A 262 14.86 -7.60 -11.63
N GLY A 263 13.79 -7.48 -10.84
CA GLY A 263 12.45 -7.97 -11.21
C GLY A 263 11.91 -7.29 -12.47
N ASP A 264 11.98 -5.96 -12.56
CA ASP A 264 11.60 -5.22 -13.78
C ASP A 264 12.40 -5.69 -15.00
N THR A 265 13.69 -5.97 -14.82
CA THR A 265 14.55 -6.45 -15.91
C THR A 265 14.14 -7.85 -16.37
N VAL A 266 13.85 -8.76 -15.42
CA VAL A 266 13.34 -10.10 -15.74
C VAL A 266 11.99 -10.05 -16.42
N MET A 267 11.09 -9.15 -16.00
CA MET A 267 9.80 -8.95 -16.66
C MET A 267 9.97 -8.50 -18.12
N LYS A 268 10.90 -7.57 -18.41
CA LYS A 268 11.25 -7.19 -19.78
C LYS A 268 11.73 -8.38 -20.60
N TRP A 269 12.54 -9.27 -20.02
CA TRP A 269 12.99 -10.49 -20.69
C TRP A 269 11.84 -11.47 -20.94
N ILE A 270 10.89 -11.58 -20.01
CA ILE A 270 9.68 -12.42 -20.18
C ILE A 270 8.85 -11.89 -21.35
N GLU A 271 8.61 -10.58 -21.40
CA GLU A 271 7.85 -9.92 -22.47
C GLU A 271 8.55 -10.05 -23.83
N ALA A 272 9.87 -9.90 -23.85
CA ALA A 272 10.68 -10.06 -25.07
C ALA A 272 10.82 -11.53 -25.53
N GLY A 273 10.36 -12.50 -24.73
CA GLY A 273 10.53 -13.91 -25.05
C GLY A 273 11.98 -14.39 -24.97
N ASP A 274 12.82 -13.76 -24.15
CA ASP A 274 14.27 -14.01 -24.03
C ASP A 274 14.59 -15.27 -23.20
N PHE A 275 14.00 -16.37 -23.66
CA PHE A 275 14.11 -17.70 -23.09
C PHE A 275 15.00 -18.62 -23.93
N GLU A 276 15.13 -18.38 -25.24
CA GLU A 276 15.60 -19.41 -26.19
C GLU A 276 16.98 -19.98 -25.87
N GLU A 277 17.05 -21.32 -25.79
CA GLU A 277 18.29 -22.07 -25.88
C GLU A 277 18.41 -22.56 -27.34
N GLN A 278 19.19 -21.85 -28.16
CA GLN A 278 19.44 -22.30 -29.53
C GLN A 278 20.51 -23.36 -29.51
N ARG A 279 20.26 -24.49 -30.18
CA ARG A 279 21.22 -25.57 -30.36
C ARG A 279 21.63 -25.67 -31.82
N ASP A 280 22.88 -26.04 -32.07
CA ASP A 280 23.33 -26.37 -33.42
C ASP A 280 22.76 -27.73 -33.87
N ILE A 281 23.10 -28.11 -35.10
CA ILE A 281 22.71 -29.39 -35.70
C ILE A 281 23.25 -30.63 -34.96
N ASN A 282 24.25 -30.45 -34.08
CA ASN A 282 24.86 -31.51 -33.29
C ASN A 282 24.27 -31.59 -31.86
N GLY A 283 23.36 -30.66 -31.51
CA GLY A 283 22.77 -30.56 -30.18
C GLY A 283 23.57 -29.70 -29.19
N ASP A 284 24.66 -29.07 -29.63
CA ASP A 284 25.48 -28.18 -28.81
C ASP A 284 24.80 -26.83 -28.64
N ILE A 285 24.90 -26.25 -27.44
CA ILE A 285 24.24 -24.98 -27.11
C ILE A 285 25.00 -23.82 -27.77
N MET A 286 24.32 -23.10 -28.65
CA MET A 286 24.86 -21.96 -29.41
C MET A 286 24.61 -20.63 -28.69
N THR A 287 23.39 -20.41 -28.19
CA THR A 287 23.01 -19.22 -27.41
C THR A 287 21.99 -19.60 -26.35
N LYS A 288 22.01 -18.90 -25.21
CA LYS A 288 21.00 -19.03 -24.15
C LYS A 288 20.35 -17.68 -23.91
N GLY A 289 19.02 -17.67 -23.80
CA GLY A 289 18.28 -16.49 -23.39
C GLY A 289 18.66 -16.06 -21.98
N ARG A 290 18.53 -14.75 -21.70
CA ARG A 290 18.98 -14.14 -20.45
C ARG A 290 18.29 -14.72 -19.21
N ILE A 291 17.04 -15.16 -19.34
CA ILE A 291 16.31 -15.84 -18.25
C ILE A 291 17.02 -17.14 -17.87
N ASN A 292 17.39 -17.98 -18.85
CA ASN A 292 18.10 -19.22 -18.56
C ASN A 292 19.49 -18.95 -17.98
N ILE A 293 20.22 -17.93 -18.47
CA ILE A 293 21.53 -17.55 -17.89
C ILE A 293 21.39 -17.14 -16.42
N LEU A 294 20.41 -16.29 -16.11
CA LEU A 294 20.14 -15.82 -14.75
C LEU A 294 19.84 -16.98 -13.81
N PHE A 295 18.87 -17.82 -14.18
CA PHE A 295 18.44 -18.90 -13.29
C PHE A 295 19.50 -20.00 -13.22
N GLU A 296 20.20 -20.36 -14.29
CA GLU A 296 21.36 -21.27 -14.20
C GLU A 296 22.47 -20.78 -13.26
N ALA A 297 22.69 -19.47 -13.17
CA ALA A 297 23.61 -18.91 -12.19
C ALA A 297 23.08 -19.08 -10.75
N LEU A 298 21.79 -18.84 -10.53
CA LEU A 298 21.13 -19.10 -9.24
C LEU A 298 21.09 -20.58 -8.85
N GLY A 299 20.96 -21.50 -9.81
CA GLY A 299 21.03 -22.95 -9.57
C GLY A 299 22.41 -23.43 -9.10
N LYS A 300 23.46 -22.61 -9.25
CA LYS A 300 24.82 -22.87 -8.74
C LYS A 300 25.06 -22.29 -7.35
N VAL A 301 24.12 -21.49 -6.84
CA VAL A 301 24.18 -20.87 -5.51
C VAL A 301 23.48 -21.80 -4.51
N PRO A 302 24.00 -21.95 -3.27
CA PRO A 302 23.36 -22.79 -2.25
C PRO A 302 21.87 -22.48 -2.09
N GLU A 303 21.05 -23.53 -2.01
CA GLU A 303 19.58 -23.46 -1.91
C GLU A 303 19.09 -22.34 -0.97
N GLU A 304 19.59 -22.27 0.26
CA GLU A 304 19.20 -21.24 1.24
C GLU A 304 19.37 -19.80 0.70
N ARG A 305 20.50 -19.52 0.04
CA ARG A 305 20.79 -18.21 -0.54
C ARG A 305 19.93 -17.96 -1.77
N THR A 306 19.75 -18.96 -2.63
CA THR A 306 18.87 -18.85 -3.80
C THR A 306 17.44 -18.57 -3.39
N GLN A 307 16.92 -19.26 -2.37
CA GLN A 307 15.60 -19.02 -1.81
C GLN A 307 15.48 -17.60 -1.25
N HIS A 308 16.51 -17.08 -0.55
CA HIS A 308 16.50 -15.69 -0.10
C HIS A 308 16.36 -14.69 -1.27
N ILE A 309 17.12 -14.90 -2.35
CA ILE A 309 17.05 -14.06 -3.56
C ILE A 309 15.67 -14.15 -4.21
N LEU A 310 15.13 -15.37 -4.39
CA LEU A 310 13.82 -15.58 -5.00
C LEU A 310 12.69 -14.95 -4.16
N LYS A 311 12.76 -15.04 -2.82
CA LYS A 311 11.81 -14.36 -1.93
C LYS A 311 11.87 -12.84 -2.07
N GLY A 312 13.08 -12.26 -2.16
CA GLY A 312 13.28 -10.83 -2.42
C GLY A 312 12.70 -10.40 -3.77
N MET A 313 12.95 -11.18 -4.81
CA MET A 313 12.39 -11.00 -6.16
C MET A 313 10.85 -11.07 -6.17
N LEU A 314 10.25 -12.01 -5.43
CA LEU A 314 8.80 -12.11 -5.32
C LEU A 314 8.21 -10.91 -4.57
N PHE A 315 8.86 -10.45 -3.50
CA PHE A 315 8.46 -9.24 -2.78
C PHE A 315 8.49 -7.99 -3.66
N ALA A 316 9.53 -7.82 -4.47
CA ALA A 316 9.60 -6.73 -5.42
C ALA A 316 8.52 -6.79 -6.52
N GLY A 317 8.07 -8.00 -6.89
CA GLY A 317 6.92 -8.18 -7.79
C GLY A 317 5.60 -7.73 -7.14
N ASP A 318 5.41 -7.94 -5.85
CA ASP A 318 4.24 -7.41 -5.11
C ASP A 318 4.24 -5.88 -5.05
N GLU A 319 5.40 -5.29 -4.74
CA GLU A 319 5.55 -3.82 -4.72
C GLU A 319 5.23 -3.24 -6.10
N HIS A 320 5.72 -3.87 -7.17
CA HIS A 320 5.38 -3.48 -8.55
C HIS A 320 3.87 -3.51 -8.78
N ALA A 321 3.21 -4.62 -8.47
CA ALA A 321 1.78 -4.73 -8.69
C ALA A 321 1.00 -3.63 -7.93
N MET A 322 1.42 -3.32 -6.70
CA MET A 322 0.81 -2.24 -5.92
C MET A 322 0.98 -0.87 -6.59
N ASP A 323 2.14 -0.60 -7.18
CA ASP A 323 2.38 0.64 -7.94
C ASP A 323 1.45 0.72 -9.17
N VAL A 324 1.31 -0.38 -9.92
CA VAL A 324 0.42 -0.44 -11.09
C VAL A 324 -1.04 -0.22 -10.67
N ILE A 325 -1.49 -0.83 -9.56
CA ILE A 325 -2.86 -0.66 -9.09
C ILE A 325 -3.11 0.79 -8.62
N ALA A 326 -2.13 1.42 -7.98
CA ALA A 326 -2.22 2.84 -7.64
C ALA A 326 -2.37 3.71 -8.90
N TRP A 327 -1.64 3.37 -9.97
CA TRP A 327 -1.77 4.03 -11.27
C TRP A 327 -3.14 3.85 -11.91
N GLN A 328 -3.67 2.63 -11.86
CA GLN A 328 -5.01 2.32 -12.35
C GLN A 328 -6.06 3.14 -11.60
N GLU A 329 -5.92 3.34 -10.29
CA GLU A 329 -6.86 4.18 -9.55
C GLU A 329 -6.76 5.65 -9.94
N ILE A 330 -5.55 6.19 -10.13
CA ILE A 330 -5.37 7.57 -10.58
C ILE A 330 -6.02 7.77 -11.96
N GLU A 331 -5.78 6.84 -12.88
CA GLU A 331 -6.38 6.85 -14.22
C GLU A 331 -7.90 6.74 -14.15
N TYR A 332 -8.43 5.82 -13.35
CA TYR A 332 -9.87 5.63 -13.12
C TYR A 332 -10.51 6.92 -12.57
N ALA A 333 -9.92 7.51 -11.53
CA ALA A 333 -10.43 8.73 -10.90
C ALA A 333 -10.38 9.94 -11.84
N SER A 334 -9.35 10.04 -12.68
CA SER A 334 -9.13 11.18 -13.59
C SER A 334 -10.02 11.14 -14.83
N ASN A 335 -10.43 9.94 -15.26
CA ASN A 335 -11.19 9.73 -16.49
C ASN A 335 -12.65 9.38 -16.22
N GLY A 336 -13.25 9.99 -15.19
CA GLY A 336 -14.69 9.85 -14.92
C GLY A 336 -15.10 8.43 -14.54
N GLN A 337 -14.22 7.68 -13.87
CA GLN A 337 -14.48 6.32 -13.40
C GLN A 337 -14.71 5.32 -14.53
N GLN A 338 -14.04 5.52 -15.67
CA GLN A 338 -14.10 4.63 -16.81
C GLN A 338 -13.06 3.51 -16.71
N ILE A 339 -13.50 2.30 -17.02
CA ILE A 339 -12.65 1.13 -17.19
C ILE A 339 -12.39 0.94 -18.68
N GLY A 340 -11.16 0.61 -19.06
CA GLY A 340 -10.79 0.31 -20.45
C GLY A 340 -10.30 1.50 -21.27
N THR A 341 -9.83 2.58 -20.63
CA THR A 341 -9.00 3.57 -21.34
C THR A 341 -7.71 2.90 -21.84
N ASP A 342 -7.07 3.44 -22.89
CA ASP A 342 -5.83 2.86 -23.43
C ASP A 342 -4.74 2.71 -22.35
N ARG A 343 -4.66 3.67 -21.42
CA ARG A 343 -3.76 3.60 -20.27
C ARG A 343 -4.15 2.53 -19.26
N MET A 344 -5.45 2.36 -18.97
CA MET A 344 -5.92 1.27 -18.12
C MET A 344 -5.56 -0.10 -18.73
N VAL A 345 -5.74 -0.27 -20.04
CA VAL A 345 -5.36 -1.49 -20.77
C VAL A 345 -3.86 -1.73 -20.71
N ALA A 346 -3.04 -0.68 -20.85
CA ALA A 346 -1.59 -0.78 -20.67
C ALA A 346 -1.22 -1.26 -19.27
N TYR A 347 -1.84 -0.70 -18.22
CA TYR A 347 -1.62 -1.15 -16.85
C TYR A 347 -2.13 -2.56 -16.59
N ASP A 348 -3.23 -2.98 -17.24
CA ASP A 348 -3.72 -4.37 -17.15
C ASP A 348 -2.70 -5.35 -17.73
N ASN A 349 -2.10 -5.02 -18.87
CA ASN A 349 -1.05 -5.84 -19.49
C ASN A 349 0.19 -5.89 -18.60
N GLU A 350 0.58 -4.77 -18.02
CA GLU A 350 1.70 -4.71 -17.07
C GLU A 350 1.43 -5.57 -15.84
N LEU A 351 0.23 -5.49 -15.27
CA LEU A 351 -0.17 -6.31 -14.12
C LEU A 351 -0.23 -7.81 -14.47
N ALA A 352 -0.67 -8.16 -15.67
CA ALA A 352 -0.61 -9.52 -16.17
C ALA A 352 0.84 -10.04 -16.30
N LEU A 353 1.77 -9.19 -16.76
CA LEU A 353 3.20 -9.50 -16.79
C LEU A 353 3.77 -9.70 -15.38
N VAL A 354 3.41 -8.83 -14.42
CA VAL A 354 3.79 -8.99 -13.01
C VAL A 354 3.27 -10.31 -12.44
N ASN A 355 2.01 -10.66 -12.72
CA ASN A 355 1.42 -11.92 -12.28
C ASN A 355 2.15 -13.14 -12.87
N ARG A 356 2.54 -13.11 -14.15
CA ARG A 356 3.34 -14.17 -14.79
C ARG A 356 4.73 -14.29 -14.15
N TYR A 357 5.40 -13.16 -13.93
CA TYR A 357 6.67 -13.10 -13.21
C TYR A 357 6.56 -13.70 -11.81
N ASN A 358 5.56 -13.28 -11.02
CA ASN A 358 5.31 -13.81 -9.68
C ASN A 358 5.05 -15.32 -9.73
N GLY A 359 4.30 -15.80 -10.73
CA GLY A 359 4.08 -17.23 -10.98
C GLY A 359 5.38 -18.00 -11.21
N LEU A 360 6.28 -17.50 -12.06
CA LEU A 360 7.60 -18.11 -12.28
C LEU A 360 8.42 -18.19 -10.99
N ILE A 361 8.55 -17.08 -10.26
CA ILE A 361 9.33 -17.03 -9.03
C ILE A 361 8.72 -17.97 -7.97
N LYS A 362 7.39 -18.02 -7.86
CA LYS A 362 6.68 -18.99 -7.01
C LYS A 362 6.96 -20.42 -7.41
N THR A 363 6.99 -20.74 -8.70
CA THR A 363 7.38 -22.08 -9.16
C THR A 363 8.78 -22.44 -8.69
N LEU A 364 9.76 -21.53 -8.81
CA LEU A 364 11.15 -21.81 -8.39
C LEU A 364 11.28 -21.95 -6.87
N ILE A 365 10.56 -21.14 -6.10
CA ILE A 365 10.44 -21.33 -4.64
C ILE A 365 9.76 -22.67 -4.35
N TYR A 366 8.75 -23.04 -5.15
CA TYR A 366 8.07 -24.32 -5.00
C TYR A 366 9.00 -25.52 -5.30
N LEU A 367 10.01 -25.35 -6.14
CA LEU A 367 10.92 -26.44 -6.45
C LEU A 367 12.07 -26.59 -5.46
N ASP A 368 12.13 -25.76 -4.40
CA ASP A 368 13.32 -25.62 -3.55
C ASP A 368 14.57 -25.35 -4.40
N TYR A 369 14.41 -24.51 -5.44
CA TYR A 369 15.45 -24.30 -6.44
C TYR A 369 16.76 -23.78 -5.83
N GLY A 370 17.86 -24.42 -6.19
CA GLY A 370 19.23 -23.99 -5.90
C GLY A 370 20.21 -25.15 -5.94
N GLN A 371 21.44 -24.90 -5.48
CA GLN A 371 22.43 -25.95 -5.34
C GLN A 371 22.15 -26.78 -4.09
N VAL A 372 21.91 -28.08 -4.29
CA VAL A 372 21.70 -29.04 -3.20
C VAL A 372 22.97 -29.87 -2.98
N MET A 373 23.51 -29.82 -1.76
CA MET A 373 24.66 -30.62 -1.37
C MET A 373 24.25 -32.07 -1.05
N GLN A 374 24.15 -32.92 -2.07
CA GLN A 374 23.87 -34.35 -1.87
C GLN A 374 25.14 -35.20 -1.82
N ASN A 375 25.10 -36.27 -1.02
CA ASN A 375 26.16 -37.28 -0.98
C ASN A 375 25.94 -38.32 -2.09
N ALA A 376 26.15 -37.95 -3.36
CA ALA A 376 26.28 -38.95 -4.41
C ALA A 376 27.63 -39.65 -4.23
N THR A 377 27.63 -40.99 -4.17
CA THR A 377 28.86 -41.77 -4.02
C THR A 377 29.39 -42.14 -5.40
N ILE A 378 30.46 -41.49 -5.85
CA ILE A 378 31.20 -41.92 -7.02
C ILE A 378 32.27 -42.93 -6.56
N ASP A 379 32.24 -44.16 -7.09
CA ASP A 379 33.17 -45.26 -6.80
C ASP A 379 33.39 -45.60 -5.31
N GLY A 380 32.39 -45.37 -4.46
CA GLY A 380 32.45 -45.69 -3.03
C GLY A 380 33.23 -44.68 -2.17
N LYS A 381 33.75 -43.58 -2.72
CA LYS A 381 34.78 -42.77 -2.03
C LYS A 381 34.56 -41.26 -2.04
N GLN A 382 33.88 -40.70 -3.04
CA GLN A 382 33.80 -39.23 -3.22
C GLN A 382 32.35 -38.75 -3.17
N LYS A 383 32.11 -37.70 -2.37
CA LYS A 383 30.89 -36.90 -2.35
C LYS A 383 31.06 -35.72 -3.30
N VAL A 384 30.13 -35.52 -4.23
CA VAL A 384 30.21 -34.45 -5.23
C VAL A 384 28.93 -33.61 -5.19
N PRO A 385 29.03 -32.26 -5.13
CA PRO A 385 27.87 -31.38 -5.22
C PRO A 385 27.18 -31.53 -6.58
N PHE A 386 25.85 -31.48 -6.59
CA PHE A 386 25.04 -31.50 -7.80
C PHE A 386 24.14 -30.28 -7.82
N ASN A 387 23.92 -29.72 -9.01
CA ASN A 387 23.05 -28.55 -9.17
C ASN A 387 21.74 -29.01 -9.80
N ASP A 388 20.62 -28.43 -9.37
CA ASP A 388 19.37 -28.59 -10.10
C ASP A 388 19.53 -27.98 -11.50
N VAL A 389 19.17 -28.76 -12.51
CA VAL A 389 19.10 -28.24 -13.88
C VAL A 389 17.67 -27.79 -14.10
N VAL A 390 17.52 -26.48 -14.22
CA VAL A 390 16.25 -25.86 -14.56
C VAL A 390 16.38 -25.19 -15.92
N ARG A 391 15.47 -25.52 -16.83
CA ARG A 391 15.26 -24.77 -18.07
C ARG A 391 13.91 -24.10 -18.03
N ILE A 392 13.88 -22.82 -18.36
CA ILE A 392 12.66 -22.03 -18.38
C ILE A 392 12.38 -21.66 -19.82
N LYS A 393 11.14 -21.86 -20.26
CA LYS A 393 10.71 -21.54 -21.62
C LYS A 393 9.29 -21.02 -21.64
N LEU A 394 8.98 -20.21 -22.66
CA LEU A 394 7.63 -19.75 -22.92
C LEU A 394 6.89 -20.76 -23.78
N SER A 395 5.65 -21.07 -23.42
CA SER A 395 4.75 -21.85 -24.26
C SER A 395 4.36 -21.04 -25.50
N GLN A 396 4.63 -21.60 -26.67
CA GLN A 396 4.28 -20.97 -27.96
C GLN A 396 2.76 -20.88 -28.21
N LEU A 397 1.97 -21.69 -27.51
CA LEU A 397 0.53 -21.83 -27.77
C LEU A 397 -0.33 -20.86 -26.94
N ASN A 398 0.11 -20.51 -25.73
CA ASN A 398 -0.72 -19.77 -24.77
C ASN A 398 0.07 -18.83 -23.83
N GLY A 399 1.38 -18.64 -24.05
CA GLY A 399 2.19 -17.70 -23.27
C GLY A 399 2.42 -18.10 -21.81
N GLU A 400 2.12 -19.35 -21.43
CA GLU A 400 2.46 -19.89 -20.10
C GLU A 400 3.96 -20.11 -19.95
N ILE A 401 4.44 -20.08 -18.71
CA ILE A 401 5.85 -20.32 -18.41
C ILE A 401 6.02 -21.79 -18.05
N ILE A 402 6.87 -22.48 -18.78
CA ILE A 402 7.22 -23.87 -18.57
C ILE A 402 8.57 -23.94 -17.86
N VAL A 403 8.63 -24.67 -16.76
CA VAL A 403 9.85 -24.95 -16.00
C VAL A 403 10.14 -26.44 -16.10
N GLU A 404 11.18 -26.78 -16.84
CA GLU A 404 11.71 -28.14 -16.89
C GLU A 404 12.72 -28.30 -15.76
N HIS A 405 12.43 -29.19 -14.82
CA HIS A 405 13.27 -29.43 -13.67
C HIS A 405 13.80 -30.86 -13.68
N SER A 406 15.12 -31.01 -13.65
CA SER A 406 15.78 -32.30 -13.53
C SER A 406 16.23 -32.53 -12.08
N ASP A 407 15.51 -33.42 -11.37
CA ASP A 407 15.75 -33.70 -9.95
C ASP A 407 16.95 -34.64 -9.73
N ALA A 408 17.97 -34.14 -9.03
CA ALA A 408 19.18 -34.88 -8.68
C ALA A 408 18.96 -36.05 -7.69
N ILE A 409 17.93 -36.00 -6.83
CA ILE A 409 17.63 -37.02 -5.81
C ILE A 409 17.24 -38.35 -6.46
N ASN A 410 16.46 -38.28 -7.54
CA ASN A 410 15.97 -39.47 -8.22
C ASN A 410 17.04 -40.13 -9.12
N MET A 411 18.04 -39.36 -9.58
CA MET A 411 19.19 -39.87 -10.35
C MET A 411 20.07 -40.88 -9.58
N ALA A 412 20.05 -40.87 -8.25
CA ALA A 412 20.86 -41.75 -7.40
C ALA A 412 20.25 -43.14 -7.11
N LYS A 413 19.02 -43.41 -7.58
CA LYS A 413 18.31 -44.70 -7.35
C LYS A 413 18.46 -45.72 -8.49
N GLY A 414 19.31 -45.46 -9.49
CA GLY A 414 19.60 -46.38 -10.60
C GLY A 414 20.38 -47.64 -10.17
N PRO A 415 20.35 -48.72 -10.98
CA PRO A 415 21.05 -49.96 -10.66
C PRO A 415 22.56 -49.72 -10.50
N LYS A 416 23.16 -50.40 -9.51
CA LYS A 416 24.57 -50.26 -9.12
C LYS A 416 25.51 -50.45 -10.33
N GLY A 417 25.98 -49.34 -10.89
CA GLY A 417 26.94 -49.24 -11.99
C GLY A 417 27.48 -47.80 -12.09
N PRO A 418 28.54 -47.55 -12.89
CA PRO A 418 29.06 -46.20 -13.08
C PRO A 418 27.94 -45.29 -13.59
N LEU A 419 27.81 -44.10 -12.99
CA LEU A 419 26.77 -43.12 -13.31
C LEU A 419 26.84 -42.74 -14.80
N THR A 420 25.98 -43.34 -15.63
CA THR A 420 25.76 -42.86 -17.00
C THR A 420 24.71 -41.76 -16.95
N PHE A 421 25.15 -40.54 -17.22
CA PHE A 421 24.30 -39.36 -17.31
C PHE A 421 23.36 -39.50 -18.51
N ASN A 422 22.06 -39.67 -18.25
CA ASN A 422 21.04 -39.48 -19.28
C ASN A 422 19.93 -38.54 -18.75
N PRO A 423 20.13 -37.21 -18.85
CA PRO A 423 19.23 -36.20 -18.28
C PRO A 423 17.81 -36.18 -18.90
N GLU A 424 17.62 -36.77 -20.08
CA GLU A 424 16.31 -36.80 -20.76
C GLU A 424 15.25 -37.68 -20.05
N LYS A 425 15.64 -38.65 -19.20
CA LYS A 425 14.71 -39.64 -18.65
C LYS A 425 14.05 -39.28 -17.30
N TRP A 426 14.43 -38.17 -16.66
CA TRP A 426 14.04 -37.86 -15.27
C TRP A 426 13.59 -36.41 -15.05
N THR A 427 13.27 -35.71 -16.13
CA THR A 427 12.86 -34.30 -16.08
C THR A 427 11.36 -34.20 -15.84
N THR A 428 10.96 -33.48 -14.79
CA THR A 428 9.56 -33.12 -14.55
C THR A 428 9.28 -31.78 -15.21
N ILE A 429 8.22 -31.72 -16.02
CA ILE A 429 7.76 -30.49 -16.65
C ILE A 429 6.70 -29.87 -15.74
N TYR A 430 6.96 -28.65 -15.30
CA TYR A 430 6.00 -27.83 -14.57
C TYR A 430 5.48 -26.72 -15.47
N THR A 431 4.17 -26.50 -15.49
CA THR A 431 3.56 -25.38 -16.20
C THR A 431 2.99 -24.40 -15.20
N SER A 432 3.57 -23.20 -15.18
CA SER A 432 3.12 -22.05 -14.41
C SER A 432 2.15 -21.23 -15.25
N ARG A 433 0.88 -21.22 -14.85
CA ARG A 433 -0.18 -20.48 -15.53
C ARG A 433 -0.96 -19.58 -14.58
N ILE A 434 -1.61 -18.58 -15.15
CA ILE A 434 -2.56 -17.71 -14.46
C ILE A 434 -3.95 -18.13 -14.88
N ASP A 435 -4.80 -18.45 -13.91
CA ASP A 435 -6.23 -18.67 -14.14
C ASP A 435 -6.99 -17.49 -13.52
N THR A 436 -7.90 -16.89 -14.27
CA THR A 436 -8.69 -15.73 -13.85
C THR A 436 -9.98 -16.16 -13.13
N ASP A 437 -10.37 -17.43 -13.21
CA ASP A 437 -11.58 -17.96 -12.58
C ASP A 437 -11.29 -18.64 -11.24
N TYR A 438 -11.74 -18.01 -10.15
CA TYR A 438 -11.56 -18.53 -8.80
C TYR A 438 -12.18 -19.92 -8.57
N SER A 439 -13.22 -20.29 -9.31
CA SER A 439 -13.92 -21.56 -9.10
C SER A 439 -13.04 -22.79 -9.36
N SER A 440 -12.03 -22.64 -10.22
CA SER A 440 -11.00 -23.66 -10.50
C SER A 440 -10.07 -23.95 -9.30
N PHE A 441 -10.08 -23.11 -8.26
CA PHE A 441 -9.15 -23.17 -7.13
C PHE A 441 -9.73 -23.91 -5.89
N ILE A 442 -10.95 -24.44 -5.99
CA ILE A 442 -11.63 -25.12 -4.88
C ILE A 442 -11.04 -26.53 -4.69
N GLY A 443 -10.25 -26.73 -3.64
CA GLY A 443 -9.78 -28.06 -3.19
C GLY A 443 -8.27 -28.31 -3.25
N SER A 444 -7.46 -27.33 -3.64
CA SER A 444 -5.99 -27.43 -3.62
C SER A 444 -5.43 -27.38 -2.21
N GLN A 445 -4.33 -28.11 -1.97
CA GLN A 445 -3.54 -28.04 -0.74
C GLN A 445 -2.39 -27.04 -0.93
N ALA A 446 -2.29 -26.03 -0.07
CA ALA A 446 -1.11 -25.18 -0.02
C ALA A 446 0.03 -25.91 0.71
N LYS A 447 1.26 -25.86 0.18
CA LYS A 447 2.45 -26.38 0.90
C LYS A 447 2.77 -25.44 2.07
N GLU A 448 3.04 -25.97 3.25
CA GLU A 448 3.34 -25.24 4.51
C GLU A 448 4.33 -24.07 4.34
N ARG A 449 5.41 -24.25 3.56
CA ARG A 449 6.41 -23.19 3.32
C ARG A 449 5.86 -21.97 2.57
N MET A 450 4.82 -22.13 1.73
CA MET A 450 4.22 -21.01 1.01
C MET A 450 3.38 -20.16 1.97
N THR A 451 2.74 -20.81 2.94
CA THR A 451 2.07 -20.13 4.05
C THR A 451 3.07 -19.39 4.94
N GLN A 452 4.20 -20.00 5.29
CA GLN A 452 5.26 -19.31 6.05
C GLN A 452 5.82 -18.09 5.28
N LEU A 453 6.02 -18.24 3.96
CA LEU A 453 6.43 -17.15 3.09
C LEU A 453 5.43 -15.98 3.08
N GLU A 454 4.12 -16.28 3.08
CA GLU A 454 3.06 -15.27 3.15
C GLU A 454 3.10 -14.51 4.50
N GLU A 455 3.30 -15.23 5.61
CA GLU A 455 3.42 -14.63 6.95
C GLU A 455 4.65 -13.72 7.10
N GLU A 456 5.82 -14.15 6.60
CA GLU A 456 7.06 -13.36 6.61
C GLU A 456 6.91 -12.03 5.86
N ARG A 457 6.14 -12.01 4.77
CA ARG A 457 6.06 -10.86 3.86
C ARG A 457 5.03 -9.82 4.28
N THR A 458 4.03 -10.20 5.08
CA THR A 458 2.87 -9.35 5.32
C THR A 458 3.22 -8.00 5.98
N GLU A 459 4.13 -8.00 6.96
CA GLU A 459 4.52 -6.77 7.66
C GLU A 459 5.28 -5.78 6.74
N ALA A 460 6.14 -6.31 5.87
CA ALA A 460 6.87 -5.52 4.88
C ALA A 460 5.91 -4.91 3.84
N LYS A 461 4.93 -5.68 3.35
CA LYS A 461 3.88 -5.19 2.44
C LYS A 461 3.02 -4.09 3.08
N ILE A 462 2.61 -4.25 4.33
CA ILE A 462 1.83 -3.23 5.07
C ILE A 462 2.64 -1.93 5.17
N THR A 463 3.93 -2.05 5.47
CA THR A 463 4.83 -0.90 5.59
C THR A 463 4.97 -0.18 4.25
N TYR A 464 5.15 -0.94 3.16
CA TYR A 464 5.17 -0.40 1.80
C TYR A 464 3.89 0.37 1.46
N VAL A 465 2.71 -0.24 1.62
CA VAL A 465 1.42 0.40 1.31
C VAL A 465 1.21 1.67 2.13
N LYS A 466 1.57 1.69 3.42
CA LYS A 466 1.50 2.91 4.25
C LYS A 466 2.40 4.02 3.72
N SER A 467 3.62 3.69 3.30
CA SER A 467 4.57 4.66 2.75
C SER A 467 4.09 5.24 1.40
N MET A 468 3.52 4.39 0.55
CA MET A 468 2.86 4.78 -0.70
C MET A 468 1.66 5.69 -0.42
N ALA A 469 0.87 5.36 0.62
CA ALA A 469 -0.29 6.14 1.02
C ALA A 469 0.07 7.55 1.49
N ALA A 470 1.07 7.67 2.35
CA ALA A 470 1.59 8.96 2.80
C ALA A 470 2.08 9.80 1.60
N SER A 471 2.77 9.17 0.65
CA SER A 471 3.28 9.83 -0.56
C SER A 471 2.13 10.36 -1.45
N LEU A 472 1.10 9.55 -1.69
CA LEU A 472 -0.07 9.91 -2.50
C LEU A 472 -0.99 10.94 -1.82
N LEU A 473 -1.15 10.89 -0.49
CA LEU A 473 -1.90 11.90 0.27
C LEU A 473 -1.24 13.29 0.21
N THR A 474 0.09 13.33 0.26
CA THR A 474 0.88 14.57 0.18
C THR A 474 0.71 15.24 -1.20
N LEU A 475 0.61 14.43 -2.25
CA LEU A 475 0.27 14.81 -3.63
C LEU A 475 -1.00 15.66 -3.72
N VAL A 476 -2.03 15.28 -2.96
CA VAL A 476 -3.33 15.94 -3.03
C VAL A 476 -3.46 17.05 -1.98
N ALA A 477 -2.87 16.91 -0.79
CA ALA A 477 -2.83 17.99 0.21
C ALA A 477 -2.03 19.22 -0.28
N SER A 478 -0.94 19.01 -1.03
CA SER A 478 -0.17 20.08 -1.69
C SER A 478 -0.94 20.76 -2.83
N ALA A 479 -1.91 20.08 -3.46
CA ALA A 479 -2.82 20.73 -4.38
C ALA A 479 -3.94 21.51 -3.65
N ALA A 480 -4.27 21.18 -2.39
CA ALA A 480 -5.39 21.76 -1.63
C ALA A 480 -5.01 23.02 -0.84
N SER A 481 -3.75 23.12 -0.43
CA SER A 481 -3.23 24.22 0.39
C SER A 481 -2.79 25.45 -0.42
N PHE A 482 -2.63 25.32 -1.73
CA PHE A 482 -2.18 26.40 -2.62
C PHE A 482 -3.30 26.82 -3.57
N GLY A 483 -4.31 27.50 -3.01
CA GLY A 483 -5.26 28.25 -3.81
C GLY A 483 -4.49 29.21 -4.73
N THR A 484 -4.64 29.00 -6.04
CA THR A 484 -4.06 29.83 -7.11
C THR A 484 -2.54 29.93 -7.10
N LEU A 485 -1.84 28.97 -7.72
CA LEU A 485 -0.61 29.19 -8.48
C LEU A 485 -0.34 27.95 -9.35
N ALA A 486 -0.70 28.05 -10.63
CA ALA A 486 -0.30 27.08 -11.64
C ALA A 486 1.20 27.27 -11.92
N THR A 487 2.07 26.55 -11.21
CA THR A 487 3.50 26.49 -11.55
C THR A 487 4.03 25.05 -11.55
N PRO A 488 4.86 24.65 -12.54
CA PRO A 488 5.47 23.31 -12.66
C PRO A 488 6.27 22.85 -11.44
N THR A 489 6.65 23.77 -10.55
CA THR A 489 7.41 23.53 -9.32
C THR A 489 6.61 22.77 -8.25
N LEU A 490 5.29 22.86 -8.24
CA LEU A 490 4.43 22.17 -7.24
C LEU A 490 4.14 20.70 -7.59
N MET A 491 4.27 20.31 -8.87
CA MET A 491 4.28 18.88 -9.26
C MET A 491 5.53 18.13 -8.75
N GLY A 492 6.52 18.85 -8.20
CA GLY A 492 7.73 18.27 -7.60
C GLY A 492 7.50 17.59 -6.25
N PHE A 493 6.42 17.88 -5.53
CA PHE A 493 6.19 17.43 -4.15
C PHE A 493 5.46 16.10 -4.01
N ALA A 494 5.20 15.48 -5.14
CA ALA A 494 4.36 14.32 -5.20
C ALA A 494 5.03 13.00 -4.85
N SER A 495 6.36 12.92 -4.77
CA SER A 495 7.02 12.05 -5.74
C SER A 495 8.27 11.27 -5.32
N VAL A 496 8.43 10.74 -4.11
CA VAL A 496 9.61 9.89 -3.87
C VAL A 496 9.39 8.48 -4.39
N ALA A 497 8.37 7.80 -3.86
CA ALA A 497 7.79 6.65 -4.55
C ALA A 497 7.20 7.14 -5.89
N SER A 498 6.43 8.23 -5.85
CA SER A 498 5.64 8.69 -6.98
C SER A 498 6.42 9.30 -8.16
N LYS A 499 7.68 9.78 -8.05
CA LYS A 499 8.50 10.18 -9.24
C LYS A 499 9.26 9.01 -9.79
N VAL A 500 9.69 8.04 -9.00
CA VAL A 500 10.16 6.78 -9.59
C VAL A 500 9.01 6.09 -10.34
N ILE A 501 7.79 6.23 -9.82
CA ILE A 501 6.53 5.76 -10.39
C ILE A 501 6.04 6.67 -11.54
N LEU A 502 6.23 8.01 -11.53
CA LEU A 502 5.85 8.99 -12.59
C LEU A 502 6.91 9.18 -13.69
N ASP A 503 8.19 8.97 -13.38
CA ASP A 503 9.31 9.03 -14.32
C ASP A 503 9.46 7.68 -15.06
N ARG A 504 8.65 6.67 -14.74
CA ARG A 504 8.57 5.42 -15.50
C ARG A 504 7.85 5.71 -16.82
N PRO A 505 8.51 5.57 -17.98
CA PRO A 505 7.78 5.47 -19.23
C PRO A 505 7.00 4.15 -19.20
N THR A 506 5.68 4.24 -19.39
CA THR A 506 4.80 3.09 -19.58
C THR A 506 5.33 2.28 -20.77
N GLN A 507 5.70 1.01 -20.53
CA GLN A 507 6.36 0.15 -21.53
C GLN A 507 5.44 -0.35 -22.65
N ALA A 508 4.14 -0.06 -22.60
CA ALA A 508 3.19 -0.57 -23.60
C ALA A 508 3.13 0.31 -24.85
N GLY A 509 3.80 -0.14 -25.92
CA GLY A 509 3.40 0.13 -27.30
C GLY A 509 4.12 1.29 -28.01
N VAL A 510 5.29 0.99 -28.57
CA VAL A 510 6.05 1.79 -29.56
C VAL A 510 5.27 1.98 -30.90
N GLY A 511 3.95 1.75 -30.93
CA GLY A 511 3.12 1.87 -32.15
C GLY A 511 1.76 2.53 -31.99
N ALA A 512 1.27 2.83 -30.78
CA ALA A 512 -0.09 3.38 -30.57
C ALA A 512 -0.13 4.76 -29.90
N LEU A 513 0.99 5.28 -29.41
CA LEU A 513 1.14 6.65 -28.91
C LEU A 513 2.09 7.42 -29.82
N ASP A 514 1.72 7.51 -31.09
CA ASP A 514 2.13 8.63 -31.93
C ASP A 514 1.80 9.93 -31.17
N ASP A 515 2.84 10.73 -30.95
CA ASP A 515 2.79 12.14 -30.55
C ASP A 515 2.05 12.55 -29.26
N SER A 516 1.79 11.68 -28.28
CA SER A 516 1.14 12.13 -27.01
C SER A 516 1.81 11.68 -25.71
N GLY A 517 2.43 10.50 -25.66
CA GLY A 517 3.23 10.06 -24.49
C GLY A 517 4.55 10.82 -24.35
N PHE A 518 5.19 11.15 -25.47
CA PHE A 518 6.44 11.92 -25.52
C PHE A 518 6.23 13.45 -25.46
N GLN A 519 5.02 13.94 -25.71
CA GLN A 519 4.71 15.39 -25.63
C GLN A 519 4.65 15.93 -24.21
N LEU A 520 4.51 15.07 -23.20
CA LEU A 520 4.65 15.51 -21.79
C LEU A 520 6.04 16.13 -21.54
N PHE A 521 7.04 15.77 -22.34
CA PHE A 521 8.41 16.28 -22.25
C PHE A 521 8.73 17.41 -23.25
N LYS A 522 7.89 17.69 -24.26
CA LYS A 522 8.28 18.58 -25.38
C LYS A 522 7.63 19.95 -25.47
N THR A 523 6.59 20.29 -24.71
CA THR A 523 6.06 21.66 -24.80
C THR A 523 5.78 22.29 -23.45
N GLY A 524 6.60 23.30 -23.12
CA GLY A 524 6.24 24.37 -22.20
C GLY A 524 5.10 25.23 -22.76
N ARG A 525 3.91 24.64 -22.97
CA ARG A 525 2.68 25.36 -23.29
C ARG A 525 1.53 24.83 -22.43
N HIS A 526 0.99 25.78 -21.68
CA HIS A 526 -0.23 25.80 -20.88
C HIS A 526 -1.10 24.53 -20.89
N GLN A 527 -1.16 23.87 -19.72
CA GLN A 527 -2.24 22.95 -19.36
C GLN A 527 -3.59 23.66 -19.49
N ASP A 528 -4.58 22.94 -20.04
CA ASP A 528 -5.98 23.38 -20.04
C ASP A 528 -6.47 23.52 -18.58
N PRO A 529 -6.87 24.72 -18.13
CA PRO A 529 -7.38 24.96 -16.78
C PRO A 529 -8.63 24.15 -16.42
N ALA A 530 -9.33 23.56 -17.40
CA ALA A 530 -10.51 22.73 -17.17
C ALA A 530 -10.16 21.35 -16.59
N LEU A 531 -9.02 20.75 -16.95
CA LEU A 531 -8.51 19.50 -16.36
C LEU A 531 -7.97 19.69 -14.94
N ALA A 532 -7.57 20.91 -14.57
CA ALA A 532 -7.06 21.26 -13.25
C ALA A 532 -8.17 21.42 -12.17
N LYS A 533 -9.45 21.37 -12.56
CA LYS A 533 -10.58 21.39 -11.62
C LYS A 533 -10.95 19.99 -11.16
N LEU A 534 -9.98 19.28 -10.59
CA LEU A 534 -10.28 18.09 -9.80
C LEU A 534 -11.14 18.53 -8.61
N ASN A 535 -12.28 17.87 -8.41
CA ASN A 535 -13.11 18.10 -7.24
C ASN A 535 -12.37 17.53 -6.02
N HIS A 536 -11.53 18.38 -5.43
CA HIS A 536 -10.41 18.09 -4.52
C HIS A 536 -10.68 16.98 -3.48
N LYS A 537 -11.84 17.06 -2.83
CA LYS A 537 -12.22 16.11 -1.77
C LYS A 537 -12.53 14.69 -2.28
N ARG A 538 -12.92 14.51 -3.55
CA ARG A 538 -13.29 13.19 -4.10
C ARG A 538 -12.06 12.37 -4.51
N GLY A 539 -11.02 13.01 -5.06
CA GLY A 539 -9.78 12.35 -5.47
C GLY A 539 -8.93 11.87 -4.29
N VAL A 540 -8.75 12.71 -3.25
CA VAL A 540 -8.07 12.30 -1.99
C VAL A 540 -8.77 11.09 -1.38
N THR A 541 -10.09 11.18 -1.21
CA THR A 541 -10.87 10.19 -0.47
C THR A 541 -10.89 8.85 -1.20
N ALA A 542 -10.93 8.85 -2.53
CA ALA A 542 -10.85 7.62 -3.34
C ALA A 542 -9.51 6.90 -3.19
N ILE A 543 -8.40 7.66 -3.26
CA ILE A 543 -7.04 7.13 -3.12
C ILE A 543 -6.81 6.58 -1.70
N THR A 544 -7.14 7.36 -0.66
CA THR A 544 -7.00 6.93 0.75
C THR A 544 -7.84 5.69 1.05
N ALA A 545 -9.10 5.64 0.58
CA ALA A 545 -9.97 4.51 0.82
C ALA A 545 -9.43 3.21 0.22
N ILE A 546 -8.78 3.27 -0.96
CA ILE A 546 -8.20 2.09 -1.60
C ILE A 546 -6.88 1.69 -0.96
N LEU A 547 -6.04 2.64 -0.56
CA LEU A 547 -4.81 2.36 0.17
C LEU A 547 -5.07 1.78 1.56
N ASP A 548 -6.12 2.26 2.24
CA ASP A 548 -6.60 1.69 3.49
C ASP A 548 -7.17 0.30 3.25
N MET A 549 -7.87 0.08 2.13
CA MET A 549 -8.37 -1.25 1.76
C MET A 549 -7.26 -2.23 1.37
N MET A 550 -6.22 -1.76 0.66
CA MET A 550 -5.00 -2.53 0.37
C MET A 550 -4.29 -2.85 1.68
N SER A 551 -4.12 -1.88 2.56
CA SER A 551 -3.55 -2.09 3.90
C SER A 551 -4.39 -3.06 4.73
N ALA A 552 -5.72 -3.02 4.61
CA ALA A 552 -6.64 -3.94 5.28
C ALA A 552 -6.59 -5.34 4.70
N HIS A 553 -6.45 -5.47 3.37
CA HIS A 553 -6.21 -6.74 2.68
C HIS A 553 -4.90 -7.37 3.13
N GLN A 554 -3.82 -6.58 3.20
CA GLN A 554 -2.53 -7.05 3.72
C GLN A 554 -2.59 -7.36 5.23
N LYS A 555 -3.24 -6.52 6.05
CA LYS A 555 -3.44 -6.81 7.48
C LYS A 555 -4.27 -8.06 7.73
N TYR A 556 -5.15 -8.44 6.82
CA TYR A 556 -5.89 -9.70 6.89
C TYR A 556 -4.94 -10.91 6.75
N GLU A 557 -3.98 -10.88 5.81
CA GLU A 557 -2.93 -11.91 5.72
C GLU A 557 -2.17 -12.07 7.06
N ALA A 558 -2.05 -11.01 7.87
CA ALA A 558 -1.35 -11.01 9.16
C ALA A 558 -2.21 -11.38 10.39
N LYS A 559 -3.53 -11.11 10.37
CA LYS A 559 -4.39 -11.25 11.56
C LYS A 559 -4.77 -12.71 11.85
N ASP A 560 -4.37 -13.62 10.99
CA ASP A 560 -4.82 -15.01 11.00
C ASP A 560 -3.99 -15.94 11.90
N LYS A 561 -2.97 -15.42 12.61
CA LYS A 561 -2.02 -16.14 13.49
C LYS A 561 -2.64 -17.01 14.61
N GLY A 562 -3.98 -17.03 14.75
CA GLY A 562 -4.71 -17.86 15.72
C GLY A 562 -5.65 -18.93 15.13
N LEU A 563 -5.89 -18.98 13.81
CA LEU A 563 -6.70 -20.03 13.16
C LEU A 563 -5.82 -21.14 12.57
N GLY A 564 -6.35 -22.37 12.53
CA GLY A 564 -5.71 -23.48 11.82
C GLY A 564 -5.75 -23.30 10.31
N LEU A 565 -4.78 -23.89 9.59
CA LEU A 565 -4.57 -23.74 8.15
C LEU A 565 -5.84 -23.97 7.30
N GLU A 566 -6.56 -25.06 7.58
CA GLU A 566 -7.80 -25.42 6.86
C GLU A 566 -8.91 -24.36 7.01
N GLU A 567 -8.97 -23.71 8.18
CA GLU A 567 -9.97 -22.68 8.44
C GLU A 567 -9.61 -21.37 7.72
N ARG A 568 -8.32 -21.01 7.64
CA ARG A 568 -7.85 -19.87 6.85
C ARG A 568 -8.19 -20.03 5.38
N GLU A 569 -7.87 -21.20 4.82
CA GLU A 569 -8.14 -21.51 3.42
C GLU A 569 -9.63 -21.49 3.11
N ALA A 570 -10.47 -22.05 3.97
CA ALA A 570 -11.92 -22.03 3.80
C ALA A 570 -12.49 -20.60 3.81
N LEU A 571 -11.96 -19.73 4.67
CA LEU A 571 -12.35 -18.32 4.74
C LEU A 571 -11.87 -17.52 3.54
N ALA A 572 -10.63 -17.74 3.09
CA ALA A 572 -10.12 -17.13 1.85
C ALA A 572 -10.95 -17.56 0.64
N LYS A 573 -11.30 -18.86 0.55
CA LYS A 573 -12.17 -19.43 -0.49
C LYS A 573 -13.55 -18.78 -0.51
N LEU A 574 -14.17 -18.65 0.65
CA LEU A 574 -15.49 -18.03 0.76
C LEU A 574 -15.46 -16.55 0.34
N ARG A 575 -14.45 -15.78 0.76
CA ARG A 575 -14.32 -14.35 0.36
C ARG A 575 -14.09 -14.18 -1.13
N LYS A 576 -13.12 -14.90 -1.70
CA LYS A 576 -12.77 -14.83 -3.13
C LYS A 576 -13.93 -15.31 -4.03
N SER A 577 -14.85 -16.14 -3.53
CA SER A 577 -16.08 -16.51 -4.25
C SER A 577 -16.98 -15.31 -4.60
N TYR A 578 -16.96 -14.25 -3.78
CA TYR A 578 -17.81 -13.05 -3.93
C TYR A 578 -17.15 -11.96 -4.76
N ILE A 579 -15.89 -11.64 -4.46
CA ILE A 579 -15.13 -10.58 -5.16
C ILE A 579 -14.56 -11.07 -6.50
N GLY A 580 -14.66 -12.38 -6.75
CA GLY A 580 -13.98 -13.05 -7.85
C GLY A 580 -12.48 -13.11 -7.61
N GLY A 581 -11.76 -13.57 -8.62
CA GLY A 581 -10.32 -13.40 -8.64
C GLY A 581 -9.59 -14.54 -9.32
N GLY A 582 -8.47 -14.19 -9.91
CA GLY A 582 -7.56 -15.17 -10.46
C GLY A 582 -6.61 -15.72 -9.40
N GLY A 583 -5.69 -16.52 -9.90
CA GLY A 583 -4.62 -17.08 -9.13
C GLY A 583 -3.61 -17.72 -10.05
N TRP A 584 -2.52 -18.14 -9.42
CA TRP A 584 -1.50 -18.95 -10.04
C TRP A 584 -1.84 -20.42 -9.86
N VAL A 585 -1.70 -21.17 -10.95
CA VAL A 585 -1.85 -22.62 -11.00
C VAL A 585 -0.53 -23.22 -11.47
N LEU A 586 -0.07 -24.24 -10.74
CA LEU A 586 1.07 -25.05 -11.09
C LEU A 586 0.59 -26.45 -11.45
N ASP A 587 0.77 -26.82 -12.70
CA ASP A 587 0.56 -28.19 -13.16
C ASP A 587 1.91 -28.90 -13.34
N ALA A 588 1.92 -30.21 -13.12
CA ALA A 588 3.04 -31.09 -13.37
C ALA A 588 2.70 -32.12 -14.47
N GLY A 589 3.73 -32.57 -15.18
CA GLY A 589 3.63 -33.54 -16.26
C GLY A 589 3.54 -32.89 -17.65
N ALA A 590 3.94 -33.66 -18.67
CA ALA A 590 4.06 -33.17 -20.04
C ALA A 590 2.74 -32.65 -20.64
N ASN A 591 1.59 -33.18 -20.19
CA ASN A 591 0.26 -32.77 -20.65
C ASN A 591 -0.56 -32.03 -19.58
N LYS A 592 0.07 -31.47 -18.54
CA LYS A 592 -0.62 -30.85 -17.38
C LYS A 592 -1.59 -31.81 -16.68
N GLU A 593 -1.13 -33.04 -16.48
CA GLU A 593 -1.99 -34.13 -15.99
C GLU A 593 -2.33 -33.95 -14.51
N ASP A 594 -1.42 -33.35 -13.74
CA ASP A 594 -1.57 -33.17 -12.30
C ASP A 594 -1.49 -31.69 -11.90
N THR A 595 -2.59 -31.09 -11.47
CA THR A 595 -2.54 -29.79 -10.78
C THR A 595 -1.96 -30.00 -9.38
N VAL A 596 -0.69 -29.60 -9.20
CA VAL A 596 0.06 -29.83 -7.96
C VAL A 596 -0.05 -28.68 -6.97
N MET A 597 -0.38 -27.48 -7.44
CA MET A 597 -0.63 -26.34 -6.57
C MET A 597 -1.55 -25.33 -7.23
N THR A 598 -2.44 -24.73 -6.44
CA THR A 598 -3.07 -23.48 -6.83
C THR A 598 -2.97 -22.50 -5.67
N ASN A 599 -2.70 -21.23 -5.96
CA ASN A 599 -2.57 -20.19 -4.96
C ASN A 599 -3.05 -18.87 -5.57
N SER A 600 -3.89 -18.17 -4.84
CA SER A 600 -4.53 -16.93 -5.30
C SER A 600 -3.93 -15.69 -4.65
N ASP A 601 -2.81 -15.86 -3.96
CA ASP A 601 -2.04 -14.79 -3.33
C ASP A 601 -0.97 -14.34 -4.32
N ASN A 602 -0.51 -13.09 -4.22
CA ASN A 602 0.37 -12.45 -5.22
C ASN A 602 -0.19 -12.44 -6.66
N TYR A 603 -1.48 -12.71 -6.81
CA TYR A 603 -2.26 -12.40 -7.99
C TYR A 603 -2.94 -11.06 -7.76
N TYR A 604 -2.72 -10.15 -8.70
CA TYR A 604 -3.18 -8.78 -8.59
C TYR A 604 -4.12 -8.44 -9.74
N ASP A 605 -5.25 -7.83 -9.39
CA ASP A 605 -6.23 -7.34 -10.35
C ASP A 605 -6.98 -6.15 -9.74
N PHE A 606 -6.83 -4.98 -10.38
CA PHE A 606 -7.52 -3.75 -10.00
C PHE A 606 -9.03 -3.92 -9.80
N ARG A 607 -9.71 -4.72 -10.63
CA ARG A 607 -11.17 -4.89 -10.54
C ARG A 607 -11.58 -5.63 -9.29
N ILE A 608 -10.78 -6.57 -8.79
CA ILE A 608 -11.01 -7.21 -7.50
C ILE A 608 -11.03 -6.13 -6.41
N TYR A 609 -10.08 -5.21 -6.44
CA TYR A 609 -10.04 -4.11 -5.46
C TYR A 609 -11.28 -3.21 -5.55
N LYS A 610 -11.75 -2.89 -6.77
CA LYS A 610 -12.97 -2.08 -6.93
C LYS A 610 -14.24 -2.80 -6.46
N ARG A 611 -14.35 -4.12 -6.68
CA ARG A 611 -15.46 -4.93 -6.16
C ARG A 611 -15.47 -4.96 -4.64
N MET A 612 -14.30 -5.14 -4.03
CA MET A 612 -14.15 -5.08 -2.57
C MET A 612 -14.53 -3.69 -2.03
N GLN A 613 -14.08 -2.62 -2.68
CA GLN A 613 -14.43 -1.26 -2.31
C GLN A 613 -15.94 -1.02 -2.38
N GLU A 614 -16.59 -1.48 -3.45
CA GLU A 614 -18.05 -1.40 -3.60
C GLU A 614 -18.77 -2.11 -2.46
N MET A 615 -18.35 -3.35 -2.14
CA MET A 615 -18.93 -4.12 -1.03
C MET A 615 -18.71 -3.43 0.33
N ASP A 616 -17.50 -2.95 0.60
CA ASP A 616 -17.13 -2.35 1.89
C ASP A 616 -17.71 -0.94 2.09
N THR A 617 -18.03 -0.22 1.02
CA THR A 617 -18.53 1.15 1.10
C THR A 617 -20.04 1.24 0.91
N ARG A 618 -20.60 0.38 0.06
CA ARG A 618 -22.01 0.46 -0.34
C ARG A 618 -22.82 -0.76 0.08
N GLY A 619 -22.19 -1.82 0.60
CA GLY A 619 -22.89 -3.06 0.92
C GLY A 619 -23.61 -3.56 -0.33
N VAL A 620 -24.93 -3.75 -0.26
CA VAL A 620 -25.76 -4.11 -1.43
C VAL A 620 -26.45 -2.92 -2.09
N LEU A 621 -26.25 -1.69 -1.60
CA LEU A 621 -27.02 -0.52 -2.06
C LEU A 621 -26.85 -0.27 -3.57
N GLY A 622 -25.65 -0.45 -4.11
CA GLY A 622 -25.41 -0.28 -5.54
C GLY A 622 -26.21 -1.26 -6.42
N TYR A 623 -26.42 -2.50 -5.93
CA TYR A 623 -27.28 -3.48 -6.59
C TYR A 623 -28.76 -3.08 -6.51
N LEU A 624 -29.22 -2.64 -5.33
CA LEU A 624 -30.60 -2.21 -5.15
C LEU A 624 -30.95 -1.03 -6.05
N GLU A 625 -30.06 -0.04 -6.15
CA GLU A 625 -30.20 1.11 -7.02
C GLU A 625 -30.25 0.72 -8.50
N LYS A 626 -29.32 -0.13 -8.97
CA LYS A 626 -29.28 -0.56 -10.38
C LYS A 626 -30.55 -1.29 -10.82
N ASN A 627 -31.14 -2.07 -9.91
CA ASN A 627 -32.33 -2.87 -10.18
C ASN A 627 -33.65 -2.20 -9.74
N ASN A 628 -33.61 -0.94 -9.31
CA ASN A 628 -34.78 -0.20 -8.80
C ASN A 628 -35.51 -0.90 -7.64
N ILE A 629 -34.78 -1.58 -6.76
CA ILE A 629 -35.32 -2.27 -5.58
C ILE A 629 -35.40 -1.29 -4.41
N PRO A 630 -36.57 -1.08 -3.78
CA PRO A 630 -36.70 -0.19 -2.62
C PRO A 630 -35.83 -0.63 -1.44
N LYS A 631 -34.97 0.26 -0.95
CA LYS A 631 -34.07 0.01 0.19
C LYS A 631 -34.82 -0.46 1.43
N GLU A 632 -36.01 0.08 1.67
CA GLU A 632 -36.86 -0.23 2.81
C GLU A 632 -37.30 -1.71 2.80
N LYS A 633 -37.57 -2.26 1.62
CA LYS A 633 -37.98 -3.66 1.46
C LYS A 633 -36.86 -4.62 1.84
N TYR A 634 -35.64 -4.35 1.38
CA TYR A 634 -34.47 -5.15 1.79
C TYR A 634 -34.14 -4.96 3.28
N THR A 635 -34.23 -3.74 3.79
CA THR A 635 -33.98 -3.42 5.21
C THR A 635 -34.91 -4.21 6.13
N GLN A 636 -36.20 -4.35 5.78
CA GLN A 636 -37.16 -5.17 6.54
C GLN A 636 -36.74 -6.64 6.59
N LEU A 637 -36.26 -7.21 5.49
CA LEU A 637 -35.84 -8.62 5.42
C LEU A 637 -34.63 -8.91 6.31
N ILE A 638 -33.63 -8.03 6.32
CA ILE A 638 -32.40 -8.24 7.11
C ILE A 638 -32.56 -7.87 8.59
N THR A 639 -33.58 -7.08 8.94
CA THR A 639 -33.89 -6.71 10.35
C THR A 639 -34.94 -7.63 10.99
N ASP A 640 -35.54 -8.55 10.22
CA ASP A 640 -36.42 -9.58 10.75
C ASP A 640 -35.67 -10.41 11.81
N LYS A 641 -36.34 -10.69 12.94
CA LYS A 641 -35.76 -11.44 14.07
C LYS A 641 -35.33 -12.86 13.68
N HIS A 642 -35.85 -13.40 12.58
CA HIS A 642 -35.54 -14.72 12.05
C HIS A 642 -34.46 -14.70 10.94
N SER A 643 -34.00 -13.52 10.51
CA SER A 643 -32.94 -13.39 9.48
C SER A 643 -31.60 -13.99 9.93
N GLY A 644 -31.32 -13.93 11.24
CA GLY A 644 -30.05 -14.39 11.81
C GLY A 644 -28.85 -13.53 11.42
N ILE A 645 -29.06 -12.27 11.04
CA ILE A 645 -28.02 -11.29 10.67
C ILE A 645 -27.84 -10.33 11.86
N SER A 646 -26.59 -10.16 12.32
CA SER A 646 -26.26 -9.26 13.42
C SER A 646 -26.41 -7.78 13.05
N PRO A 647 -26.64 -6.85 14.02
CA PRO A 647 -26.74 -5.42 13.73
C PRO A 647 -25.51 -4.85 12.99
N GLU A 648 -24.32 -5.32 13.34
CA GLU A 648 -23.06 -4.95 12.66
C GLU A 648 -23.09 -5.34 11.17
N MET A 649 -23.53 -6.56 10.86
CA MET A 649 -23.64 -7.03 9.46
C MET A 649 -24.81 -6.39 8.71
N GLN A 650 -25.89 -6.02 9.39
CA GLN A 650 -26.97 -5.21 8.80
C GLN A 650 -26.46 -3.84 8.37
N ASP A 651 -25.64 -3.19 9.20
CA ASP A 651 -25.04 -1.90 8.89
C ASP A 651 -24.06 -2.00 7.72
N TYR A 652 -23.25 -3.06 7.67
CA TYR A 652 -22.38 -3.37 6.53
C TYR A 652 -23.17 -3.55 5.23
N LEU A 653 -24.19 -4.42 5.23
CA LEU A 653 -25.02 -4.67 4.04
C LEU A 653 -25.74 -3.41 3.54
N LEU A 654 -26.07 -2.49 4.44
CA LEU A 654 -26.72 -1.22 4.11
C LEU A 654 -25.73 -0.08 3.82
N GLY A 655 -24.42 -0.35 3.74
CA GLY A 655 -23.40 0.65 3.46
C GLY A 655 -23.40 1.81 4.46
N LYS A 656 -23.71 1.55 5.74
CA LYS A 656 -23.69 2.58 6.77
C LYS A 656 -22.25 2.91 7.18
N GLU A 657 -22.05 4.16 7.60
CA GLU A 657 -20.77 4.63 8.13
C GLU A 657 -20.34 3.81 9.36
N PRO A 658 -19.02 3.64 9.59
CA PRO A 658 -18.49 2.81 10.67
C PRO A 658 -18.96 3.29 12.05
N ASN A 659 -19.21 2.34 12.96
CA ASN A 659 -19.38 2.68 14.37
C ASN A 659 -18.02 3.15 14.95
N PRO A 660 -17.92 4.35 15.54
CA PRO A 660 -16.67 4.89 16.09
C PRO A 660 -16.00 4.00 17.16
N GLU A 661 -16.77 3.18 17.88
CA GLU A 661 -16.27 2.32 18.96
C GLU A 661 -15.88 0.91 18.49
N ILE A 662 -16.46 0.42 17.39
CA ILE A 662 -16.30 -0.97 16.91
C ILE A 662 -15.39 -1.02 15.66
N GLY A 663 -15.31 0.07 14.90
CA GLY A 663 -14.58 0.16 13.64
C GLY A 663 -15.41 -0.30 12.44
N LYS A 664 -14.82 -0.19 11.25
CA LYS A 664 -15.47 -0.56 9.98
C LYS A 664 -15.30 -2.06 9.73
N VAL A 665 -16.39 -2.77 9.44
CA VAL A 665 -16.31 -4.14 8.89
C VAL A 665 -15.88 -4.06 7.43
N SER A 666 -14.86 -4.83 7.07
CA SER A 666 -14.40 -5.01 5.69
C SER A 666 -14.51 -6.48 5.31
N ILE A 667 -14.88 -6.77 4.06
CA ILE A 667 -15.00 -8.13 3.50
C ILE A 667 -13.77 -8.98 3.78
N ASN A 668 -12.58 -8.36 3.71
CA ASN A 668 -11.31 -9.03 4.01
C ASN A 668 -11.15 -9.38 5.49
N GLN A 669 -11.77 -8.62 6.39
CA GLN A 669 -11.58 -8.76 7.84
C GLN A 669 -12.70 -9.57 8.51
N MET A 670 -13.75 -9.92 7.76
CA MET A 670 -14.88 -10.69 8.28
C MET A 670 -14.44 -12.06 8.78
N ASN A 671 -14.81 -12.42 10.00
CA ASN A 671 -14.63 -13.78 10.49
C ASN A 671 -15.66 -14.75 9.85
N LYS A 672 -15.53 -16.05 10.15
CA LYS A 672 -16.41 -17.11 9.64
C LYS A 672 -17.89 -16.82 9.81
N LYS A 673 -18.29 -16.35 11.00
CA LYS A 673 -19.68 -16.05 11.32
C LYS A 673 -20.18 -14.87 10.49
N GLN A 674 -19.39 -13.82 10.37
CA GLN A 674 -19.73 -12.64 9.56
C GLN A 674 -19.87 -12.98 8.08
N LEU A 675 -19.03 -13.87 7.52
CA LEU A 675 -19.18 -14.33 6.14
C LEU A 675 -20.45 -15.17 5.92
N GLN A 676 -20.83 -16.01 6.88
CA GLN A 676 -22.10 -16.75 6.82
C GLN A 676 -23.32 -15.80 6.89
N GLU A 677 -23.23 -14.74 7.68
CA GLU A 677 -24.26 -13.70 7.75
C GLU A 677 -24.33 -12.89 6.45
N LEU A 678 -23.19 -12.58 5.83
CA LEU A 678 -23.12 -11.98 4.50
C LEU A 678 -23.82 -12.86 3.45
N GLU A 679 -23.51 -14.16 3.41
CA GLU A 679 -24.14 -15.10 2.49
C GLU A 679 -25.67 -15.11 2.63
N LYS A 680 -26.17 -15.16 3.87
CA LYS A 680 -27.61 -15.06 4.15
C LYS A 680 -28.19 -13.73 3.68
N GLY A 681 -27.50 -12.62 3.96
CA GLY A 681 -27.91 -11.28 3.52
C GLY A 681 -28.01 -11.17 2.00
N LEU A 682 -27.06 -11.75 1.26
CA LEU A 682 -27.08 -11.77 -0.21
C LEU A 682 -28.21 -12.65 -0.76
N LYS A 683 -28.47 -13.81 -0.15
CA LYS A 683 -29.61 -14.66 -0.53
C LYS A 683 -30.97 -13.97 -0.33
N LEU A 684 -31.08 -13.04 0.63
CA LEU A 684 -32.31 -12.26 0.82
C LEU A 684 -32.56 -11.22 -0.28
N LEU A 685 -31.58 -10.93 -1.16
CA LEU A 685 -31.77 -10.00 -2.28
C LEU A 685 -32.85 -10.48 -3.26
N SER A 686 -32.92 -11.79 -3.54
CA SER A 686 -33.96 -12.35 -4.42
C SER A 686 -35.36 -12.18 -3.84
N ASN A 687 -35.49 -12.17 -2.50
CA ASN A 687 -36.78 -11.91 -1.85
C ASN A 687 -37.16 -10.41 -1.90
N ALA A 688 -36.17 -9.52 -2.00
CA ALA A 688 -36.37 -8.08 -2.15
C ALA A 688 -36.71 -7.70 -3.60
N ASP A 689 -36.14 -8.40 -4.59
CA ASP A 689 -36.36 -8.13 -6.00
C ASP A 689 -37.69 -8.72 -6.50
N SER A 690 -38.69 -7.88 -6.72
CA SER A 690 -39.99 -8.31 -7.27
C SER A 690 -39.99 -8.47 -8.79
N ASN A 691 -38.90 -8.11 -9.47
CA ASN A 691 -38.76 -8.15 -10.92
C ASN A 691 -37.84 -9.29 -11.39
N ASP A 692 -37.29 -10.09 -10.48
CA ASP A 692 -36.49 -11.26 -10.82
C ASP A 692 -37.41 -12.34 -11.39
N VAL A 693 -37.48 -12.41 -12.73
CA VAL A 693 -38.36 -13.32 -13.48
C VAL A 693 -37.75 -14.73 -13.62
N ASN A 694 -36.53 -14.93 -13.15
CA ASN A 694 -35.86 -16.23 -13.12
C ASN A 694 -35.86 -16.76 -11.67
N ASP A 695 -36.88 -17.55 -11.32
CA ASP A 695 -36.97 -18.33 -10.06
C ASP A 695 -35.79 -19.34 -9.85
N SER A 696 -34.72 -19.26 -10.65
CA SER A 696 -33.56 -20.15 -10.68
C SER A 696 -32.22 -19.51 -10.32
N VAL A 697 -32.14 -18.18 -10.10
CA VAL A 697 -30.89 -17.49 -9.75
C VAL A 697 -30.98 -16.96 -8.33
N ASP A 698 -30.13 -17.48 -7.41
CA ASP A 698 -30.11 -16.97 -6.04
C ASP A 698 -29.60 -15.51 -5.99
N GLY A 699 -30.07 -14.73 -5.01
CA GLY A 699 -29.69 -13.32 -4.87
C GLY A 699 -28.17 -13.10 -4.74
N GLN A 700 -27.42 -14.12 -4.32
CA GLN A 700 -25.96 -14.13 -4.29
C GLN A 700 -25.35 -14.12 -5.69
N SER A 701 -25.86 -14.96 -6.61
CA SER A 701 -25.42 -15.03 -8.00
C SER A 701 -25.78 -13.75 -8.75
N SER A 702 -26.96 -13.18 -8.51
CA SER A 702 -27.38 -11.90 -9.08
C SER A 702 -26.50 -10.74 -8.60
N TYR A 703 -26.13 -10.74 -7.31
CA TYR A 703 -25.19 -9.74 -6.77
C TYR A 703 -23.76 -9.89 -7.34
N LYS A 704 -23.29 -11.13 -7.51
CA LYS A 704 -21.99 -11.39 -8.17
C LYS A 704 -22.01 -10.92 -9.62
N ALA A 705 -23.07 -11.22 -10.38
CA ALA A 705 -23.24 -10.75 -11.75
C ALA A 705 -23.27 -9.21 -11.82
N TYR A 706 -23.88 -8.55 -10.83
CA TYR A 706 -23.81 -7.10 -10.70
C TYR A 706 -22.38 -6.59 -10.57
N LEU A 707 -21.59 -7.14 -9.63
CA LEU A 707 -20.19 -6.77 -9.42
C LEU A 707 -19.34 -7.00 -10.68
N SER A 708 -19.51 -8.13 -11.35
CA SER A 708 -18.82 -8.43 -12.62
C SER A 708 -19.28 -7.53 -13.77
N ALA A 709 -20.51 -7.02 -13.75
CA ALA A 709 -20.99 -6.11 -14.80
C ALA A 709 -20.45 -4.68 -14.64
N ILE A 710 -20.24 -4.20 -13.42
CA ILE A 710 -19.68 -2.85 -13.16
C ILE A 710 -18.15 -2.85 -13.15
N TYR A 711 -17.53 -3.97 -12.76
CA TYR A 711 -16.09 -4.17 -12.75
C TYR A 711 -15.81 -5.50 -13.47
N PRO A 712 -15.74 -5.54 -14.81
CA PRO A 712 -15.54 -6.77 -15.57
C PRO A 712 -14.15 -7.35 -15.38
N ASP A 713 -14.05 -8.69 -15.41
CA ASP A 713 -12.74 -9.37 -15.44
C ASP A 713 -11.96 -8.95 -16.69
N PRO A 714 -10.61 -8.98 -16.65
CA PRO A 714 -9.78 -8.69 -17.81
C PRO A 714 -10.14 -9.60 -19.00
N VAL A 715 -10.14 -9.04 -20.21
CA VAL A 715 -10.32 -9.85 -21.45
C VAL A 715 -9.11 -10.77 -21.58
N LYS A 716 -9.37 -12.08 -21.74
CA LYS A 716 -8.35 -13.14 -21.84
C LYS A 716 -7.41 -13.00 -23.03
#